data_AF-A0A3T0L0Z3-F1
#
_entry.id   AF-A0A3T0L0Z3-F1
#
_cell.length_a   1.000
_cell.length_b   1.000
_cell.length_c   1.000
_cell.angle_alpha   90.00
_cell.angle_beta   90.00
_cell.angle_gamma   90.00
#
_symmetry.space_group_name_H-M   'P 1'
#
loop_
_entity.id
_entity.type
_entity.pdbx_description
1 polymer ?
#
loop_
_entity_poly.entity_id
_entity_poly.type
_entity_poly.pdbx_seq_one_letter_code
_entity_poly.pdbx_strand_id
1 'polypeptide(L)'
;MGFFFKLIRELNSSNNEKFITLALVLGLISGFLPFFNIFTLSILFLAFILRIPFGLYLASWGVFSIVGYFLDPVFAKTGYYILTAPFLTPLWEFIYNLPFMRWSGYNNTVVMGGLFWGVAIGIFLYFVLNKSIKIYRDKIFAFCSKYKYLKWIVPGEVKKKGIIRVSGIAGFIIIFGGLFLLISLTFDPFVKMIMQYSMSKIFKKPVKIEKLNTSFFKADVDIKNMYIGSVKTEHINLKLSWDYLVWRKFDIKNLQITDIHSEKTLKEIASSKSASSAKASNSSKFKLNISIPDPKQLLQGYQLESLQKIDKLKKDYEDFIDYANSIKKTVANDKTQIEKIKKEINNLSNTAKNIKSAGDIQNIIAQSDKIKNEIQNMQKDIKDKKDRLAKMKQQIINDLNAIKKAGQNDYTKLSKKYDLLKSGKYYQFAESFLKPQVQVYVNKILKYYKLAKPYISKSKKEENRYVRSKGRYIVYKDKIKYPDFVLENADVSASLKDADFIIKLKNISSDQTLLAKKGLIRVDSLSDYYKKAYLEITYLKQINIRYLIKNMHFENFKYNRFVLHNVNIDVDGKGFINGPKIVLSTNVLLIPGNIEYNGNKYVSRIVKNIKKVNLNIIIDGKIDDFKIKIKSNIDKLFSKLLKSELNKQIAEKKSELQSMLNEKIQKQIKETGFDSNKLGVLKDLDSLNGDLNSLTESLKQYSQKELQKQLLKKGVGNFINF
;
A
#
# COMPACT_ATOMS: atom_id res chain seq x y z
N MET A 1 52.75 -55.94 33.57
CA MET A 1 53.32 -57.26 33.22
C MET A 1 52.30 -58.26 32.68
N GLY A 2 51.13 -58.50 33.30
CA GLY A 2 50.20 -59.57 32.89
C GLY A 2 49.67 -59.55 31.45
N PHE A 3 49.55 -58.37 30.82
CA PHE A 3 49.16 -58.24 29.42
C PHE A 3 50.19 -58.83 28.45
N PHE A 4 51.48 -58.57 28.69
CA PHE A 4 52.57 -59.04 27.85
C PHE A 4 52.70 -60.57 27.87
N PHE A 5 52.58 -61.17 29.06
CA PHE A 5 52.54 -62.62 29.22
C PHE A 5 51.32 -63.26 28.55
N LYS A 6 50.13 -62.63 28.64
CA LYS A 6 48.93 -63.08 27.92
C LYS A 6 49.10 -62.98 26.40
N LEU A 7 49.71 -61.90 25.91
CA LEU A 7 49.95 -61.68 24.48
C LEU A 7 50.93 -62.70 23.90
N ILE A 8 52.04 -62.98 24.58
CA ILE A 8 52.99 -64.04 24.18
C ILE A 8 52.31 -65.41 24.17
N ARG A 9 51.51 -65.71 25.20
CA ARG A 9 50.75 -66.96 25.26
C ARG A 9 49.75 -67.07 24.11
N GLU A 10 49.07 -65.98 23.74
CA GLU A 10 48.08 -65.95 22.66
C GLU A 10 48.71 -66.08 21.26
N LEU A 11 49.88 -65.46 21.04
CA LEU A 11 50.67 -65.63 19.82
C LEU A 11 51.13 -67.08 19.62
N ASN A 12 51.34 -67.81 20.72
CA ASN A 12 51.78 -69.20 20.66
C ASN A 12 50.61 -70.20 20.68
N SER A 13 49.51 -69.90 21.37
CA SER A 13 48.34 -70.79 21.55
C SER A 13 47.41 -70.88 20.34
N SER A 14 47.48 -69.92 19.39
CA SER A 14 46.58 -69.93 18.24
C SER A 14 46.94 -71.03 17.23
N ASN A 15 45.90 -71.63 16.62
CA ASN A 15 46.07 -72.81 15.77
C ASN A 15 46.78 -72.54 14.43
N ASN A 16 46.94 -71.28 14.00
CA ASN A 16 47.47 -70.93 12.68
C ASN A 16 48.02 -69.50 12.67
N GLU A 17 49.28 -69.32 12.29
CA GLU A 17 49.97 -68.03 12.12
C GLU A 17 49.22 -67.06 11.20
N LYS A 18 48.48 -67.59 10.22
CA LYS A 18 47.63 -66.80 9.33
C LYS A 18 46.50 -66.09 10.07
N PHE A 19 45.95 -66.68 11.13
CA PHE A 19 44.85 -66.07 11.91
C PHE A 19 45.35 -64.97 12.85
N ILE A 20 46.55 -65.11 13.41
CA ILE A 20 47.22 -64.04 14.17
C ILE A 20 47.45 -62.85 13.25
N THR A 21 48.02 -63.13 12.07
CA THR A 21 48.32 -62.09 11.09
C THR A 21 47.05 -61.40 10.61
N LEU A 22 45.99 -62.17 10.35
CA LEU A 22 44.70 -61.63 9.96
C LEU A 22 44.08 -60.76 11.06
N ALA A 23 44.26 -61.09 12.35
CA ALA A 23 43.80 -60.25 13.45
C ALA A 23 44.48 -58.88 13.46
N LEU A 24 45.80 -58.84 13.26
CA LEU A 24 46.57 -57.60 13.19
C LEU A 24 46.19 -56.76 11.95
N VAL A 25 46.01 -57.41 10.80
CA VAL A 25 45.66 -56.72 9.55
C VAL A 25 44.24 -56.15 9.60
N LEU A 26 43.25 -56.93 10.08
CA LEU A 26 41.89 -56.42 10.25
C LEU A 26 41.85 -55.29 11.30
N GLY A 27 42.64 -55.39 12.36
CA GLY A 27 42.77 -54.34 13.37
C GLY A 27 43.34 -53.05 12.77
N LEU A 28 44.35 -53.16 11.90
CA LEU A 28 44.89 -52.02 11.15
C LEU A 28 43.86 -51.36 10.26
N ILE A 29 43.14 -52.13 9.44
CA ILE A 29 42.12 -51.59 8.54
C ILE A 29 41.04 -50.86 9.35
N SER A 30 40.55 -51.47 10.43
CA SER A 30 39.59 -50.84 11.34
C SER A 30 40.15 -49.58 12.03
N GLY A 31 41.46 -49.54 12.30
CA GLY A 31 42.13 -48.38 12.88
C GLY A 31 42.19 -47.17 11.95
N PHE A 32 42.32 -47.38 10.65
CA PHE A 32 42.36 -46.28 9.68
C PHE A 32 40.98 -45.75 9.29
N LEU A 33 39.91 -46.36 9.80
CA LEU A 33 38.54 -45.97 9.53
C LEU A 33 37.90 -45.34 10.78
N PRO A 34 36.91 -44.44 10.61
CA PRO A 34 36.14 -43.93 11.74
C PRO A 34 35.46 -45.08 12.51
N PHE A 35 35.38 -44.93 13.84
CA PHE A 35 34.90 -45.99 14.74
C PHE A 35 33.46 -46.44 14.42
N PHE A 36 32.54 -45.48 14.19
CA PHE A 36 31.16 -45.76 13.80
C PHE A 36 30.94 -45.59 12.29
N ASN A 37 31.54 -46.48 11.50
CA ASN A 37 31.36 -46.57 10.06
C ASN A 37 30.89 -47.98 9.66
N ILE A 38 30.09 -48.10 8.59
CA ILE A 38 29.58 -49.38 8.09
C ILE A 38 30.72 -50.36 7.76
N PHE A 39 31.85 -49.87 7.23
CA PHE A 39 33.01 -50.70 6.89
C PHE A 39 33.67 -51.25 8.15
N THR A 40 33.89 -50.41 9.17
CA THR A 40 34.45 -50.80 10.47
C THR A 40 33.56 -51.83 11.18
N LEU A 41 32.24 -51.61 11.16
CA LEU A 41 31.27 -52.56 11.73
C LEU A 41 31.26 -53.90 10.97
N SER A 42 31.41 -53.87 9.64
CA SER A 42 31.51 -55.08 8.83
C SER A 42 32.78 -55.87 9.12
N ILE A 43 33.93 -55.19 9.30
CA ILE A 43 35.20 -55.83 9.70
C ILE A 43 35.12 -56.39 11.12
N LEU A 44 34.48 -55.67 12.04
CA LEU A 44 34.24 -56.15 13.40
C LEU A 44 33.37 -57.41 13.39
N PHE A 45 32.30 -57.44 12.59
CA PHE A 45 31.48 -58.64 12.39
C PHE A 45 32.31 -59.82 11.84
N LEU A 46 33.15 -59.59 10.82
CA LEU A 46 34.09 -60.59 10.32
C LEU A 46 35.05 -61.07 11.41
N ALA A 47 35.58 -60.19 12.24
CA ALA A 47 36.47 -60.53 13.35
C ALA A 47 35.81 -61.45 14.40
N PHE A 48 34.50 -61.35 14.60
CA PHE A 48 33.72 -62.26 15.45
C PHE A 48 33.50 -63.63 14.79
N ILE A 49 33.23 -63.67 13.48
CA ILE A 49 32.98 -64.91 12.73
C ILE A 49 34.26 -65.71 12.54
N LEU A 50 35.38 -65.05 12.28
CA LEU A 50 36.66 -65.71 12.02
C LEU A 50 37.27 -66.22 13.33
N ARG A 51 37.95 -67.38 13.28
CA ARG A 51 38.70 -67.94 14.43
C ARG A 51 40.02 -67.19 14.71
N ILE A 52 40.01 -65.87 14.63
CA ILE A 52 41.16 -65.03 14.98
C ILE A 52 41.28 -64.79 16.49
N PRO A 53 42.47 -64.46 17.01
CA PRO A 53 42.64 -63.95 18.37
C PRO A 53 41.99 -62.56 18.50
N PHE A 54 40.76 -62.51 19.00
CA PHE A 54 39.97 -61.27 19.06
C PHE A 54 40.63 -60.18 19.92
N GLY A 55 41.30 -60.55 21.02
CA GLY A 55 42.07 -59.61 21.84
C GLY A 55 43.20 -58.94 21.07
N LEU A 56 43.86 -59.67 20.15
CA LEU A 56 44.91 -59.12 19.30
C LEU A 56 44.35 -58.17 18.23
N TYR A 57 43.18 -58.51 17.67
CA TYR A 57 42.45 -57.61 16.77
C TYR A 57 42.10 -56.28 17.47
N LEU A 58 41.50 -56.33 18.67
CA LEU A 58 41.14 -55.11 19.42
C LEU A 58 42.37 -54.28 19.81
N ALA A 59 43.45 -54.92 20.27
CA ALA A 59 44.69 -54.23 20.60
C ALA A 59 45.27 -53.53 19.36
N SER A 60 45.30 -54.24 18.23
CA SER A 60 45.75 -53.70 16.95
C SER A 60 44.87 -52.53 16.48
N TRP A 61 43.55 -52.66 16.59
CA TRP A 61 42.61 -51.58 16.28
C TRP A 61 42.87 -50.33 17.12
N GLY A 62 43.07 -50.48 18.43
CA GLY A 62 43.41 -49.36 19.32
C GLY A 62 44.70 -48.66 18.89
N VAL A 63 45.78 -49.42 18.63
CA VAL A 63 47.07 -48.84 18.22
C VAL A 63 46.96 -48.14 16.86
N PHE A 64 46.38 -48.80 15.85
CA PHE A 64 46.29 -48.23 14.52
C PHE A 64 45.26 -47.12 14.39
N SER A 65 44.32 -46.95 15.32
CA SER A 65 43.45 -45.77 15.34
C SER A 65 44.20 -44.49 15.70
N ILE A 66 45.17 -44.58 16.62
CA ILE A 66 46.09 -43.48 16.92
C ILE A 66 46.95 -43.16 15.69
N VAL A 67 47.50 -44.18 15.03
CA VAL A 67 48.29 -44.00 13.81
C VAL A 67 47.43 -43.38 12.69
N GLY A 68 46.21 -43.89 12.50
CA GLY A 68 45.26 -43.42 11.51
C GLY A 68 44.95 -41.93 11.67
N TYR A 69 44.74 -41.46 12.89
CA TYR A 69 44.52 -40.04 13.18
C TYR A 69 45.64 -39.13 12.66
N PHE A 70 46.91 -39.55 12.76
CA PHE A 70 48.03 -38.78 12.19
C PHE A 70 48.10 -38.85 10.66
N LEU A 71 47.59 -39.94 10.07
CA LEU A 71 47.58 -40.17 8.63
C LEU A 71 46.33 -39.61 7.92
N ASP A 72 45.33 -39.11 8.66
CA ASP A 72 44.10 -38.51 8.12
C ASP A 72 44.33 -37.50 6.98
N PRO A 73 45.33 -36.59 7.03
CA PRO A 73 45.60 -35.68 5.90
C PRO A 73 45.99 -36.41 4.62
N VAL A 74 46.75 -37.51 4.74
CA VAL A 74 47.14 -38.37 3.60
C VAL A 74 45.90 -39.10 3.08
N PHE A 75 45.08 -39.65 3.96
CA PHE A 75 43.82 -40.31 3.60
C PHE A 75 42.89 -39.35 2.87
N ALA A 76 42.70 -38.12 3.37
CA ALA A 76 41.87 -37.13 2.71
C ALA A 76 42.36 -36.79 1.29
N LYS A 77 43.67 -36.68 1.10
CA LYS A 77 44.26 -36.39 -0.21
C LYS A 77 44.08 -37.55 -1.19
N THR A 78 44.43 -38.78 -0.78
CA THR A 78 44.29 -39.96 -1.67
C THR A 78 42.84 -40.31 -1.94
N GLY A 79 41.97 -40.27 -0.93
CA GLY A 79 40.55 -40.51 -1.11
C GLY A 79 39.89 -39.48 -2.02
N TYR A 80 40.35 -38.22 -2.03
CA TYR A 80 39.91 -37.26 -3.03
C TYR A 80 40.25 -37.70 -4.45
N TYR A 81 41.50 -38.05 -4.73
CA TYR A 81 41.90 -38.52 -6.06
C TYR A 81 41.13 -39.75 -6.50
N ILE A 82 40.87 -40.70 -5.60
CA ILE A 82 40.09 -41.91 -5.88
C ILE A 82 38.63 -41.56 -6.23
N LEU A 83 38.01 -40.69 -5.43
CA LEU A 83 36.61 -40.32 -5.60
C LEU A 83 36.37 -39.40 -6.80
N THR A 84 37.38 -38.66 -7.26
CA THR A 84 37.25 -37.79 -8.44
C THR A 84 37.97 -38.31 -9.68
N ALA A 85 38.48 -39.54 -9.65
CA ALA A 85 39.08 -40.16 -10.82
C ALA A 85 38.02 -40.32 -11.94
N PRO A 86 38.25 -39.77 -13.16
CA PRO A 86 37.25 -39.81 -14.23
C PRO A 86 36.77 -41.23 -14.57
N PHE A 87 37.69 -42.20 -14.62
CA PHE A 87 37.36 -43.60 -14.96
C PHE A 87 36.55 -44.34 -13.87
N LEU A 88 36.61 -43.90 -12.60
CA LEU A 88 35.81 -44.46 -11.50
C LEU A 88 34.49 -43.73 -11.28
N THR A 89 34.29 -42.58 -11.94
CA THR A 89 33.08 -41.77 -11.76
C THR A 89 31.78 -42.56 -12.02
N PRO A 90 31.67 -43.41 -13.08
CA PRO A 90 30.47 -44.23 -13.29
C PRO A 90 30.20 -45.22 -12.16
N LEU A 91 31.24 -45.83 -11.58
CA LEU A 91 31.13 -46.74 -10.43
C LEU A 91 30.60 -45.99 -9.20
N TRP A 92 31.19 -44.83 -8.90
CA TRP A 92 30.76 -44.03 -7.77
C TRP A 92 29.35 -43.49 -7.95
N GLU A 93 28.96 -43.08 -9.16
CA GLU A 93 27.58 -42.71 -9.48
C GLU A 93 26.60 -43.87 -9.26
N PHE A 94 26.94 -45.09 -9.67
CA PHE A 94 26.12 -46.27 -9.40
C PHE A 94 25.92 -46.47 -7.90
N ILE A 95 27.01 -46.49 -7.13
CA ILE A 95 26.97 -46.68 -5.67
C ILE A 95 26.22 -45.53 -4.98
N TYR A 96 26.37 -44.30 -5.45
CA TYR A 96 25.68 -43.13 -4.90
C TYR A 96 24.14 -43.23 -5.00
N ASN A 97 23.63 -43.98 -5.97
CA ASN A 97 22.20 -44.14 -6.21
C ASN A 97 21.60 -45.40 -5.57
N LEU A 98 22.42 -46.27 -4.95
CA LEU A 98 21.93 -47.41 -4.18
C LEU A 98 21.36 -46.96 -2.81
N PRO A 99 20.30 -47.64 -2.30
CA PRO A 99 19.79 -47.41 -0.96
C PRO A 99 20.88 -47.59 0.10
N PHE A 100 20.85 -46.79 1.17
CA PHE A 100 21.77 -46.82 2.31
C PHE A 100 23.25 -46.49 2.01
N MET A 101 23.70 -46.59 0.76
CA MET A 101 25.11 -46.36 0.43
C MET A 101 25.57 -44.94 0.71
N ARG A 102 24.69 -43.93 0.64
CA ARG A 102 25.03 -42.56 1.05
C ARG A 102 25.30 -42.43 2.57
N TRP A 103 24.75 -43.33 3.38
CA TRP A 103 24.96 -43.38 4.83
C TRP A 103 26.25 -44.11 5.22
N SER A 104 26.81 -44.94 4.34
CA SER A 104 28.11 -45.60 4.56
C SER A 104 29.27 -44.62 4.72
N GLY A 105 29.11 -43.39 4.19
CA GLY A 105 30.19 -42.41 4.16
C GLY A 105 31.32 -42.76 3.19
N TYR A 106 31.16 -43.73 2.27
CA TYR A 106 32.19 -44.07 1.28
C TYR A 106 32.65 -42.86 0.46
N ASN A 107 31.74 -41.92 0.20
CA ASN A 107 32.02 -40.70 -0.56
C ASN A 107 32.70 -39.61 0.28
N ASN A 108 33.07 -39.90 1.52
CA ASN A 108 33.95 -39.07 2.33
C ASN A 108 35.41 -39.38 1.98
N THR A 109 36.20 -38.34 1.73
CA THR A 109 37.61 -38.49 1.33
C THR A 109 38.48 -39.20 2.37
N VAL A 110 38.28 -38.97 3.67
CA VAL A 110 39.07 -39.62 4.72
C VAL A 110 38.70 -41.10 4.82
N VAL A 111 37.40 -41.42 4.77
CA VAL A 111 36.93 -42.81 4.79
C VAL A 111 37.48 -43.59 3.60
N MET A 112 37.37 -43.05 2.38
CA MET A 112 37.84 -43.73 1.18
C MET A 112 39.36 -43.90 1.17
N GLY A 113 40.11 -42.87 1.57
CA GLY A 113 41.57 -42.93 1.64
C GLY A 113 42.07 -43.87 2.73
N GLY A 114 41.43 -43.86 3.91
CA GLY A 114 41.74 -44.75 5.03
C GLY A 114 41.42 -46.21 4.69
N LEU A 115 40.30 -46.47 4.00
CA LEU A 115 39.98 -47.80 3.47
C LEU A 115 41.05 -48.27 2.48
N PHE A 116 41.40 -47.43 1.51
CA PHE A 116 42.41 -47.76 0.51
C PHE A 116 43.77 -48.07 1.13
N TRP A 117 44.29 -47.17 1.98
CA TRP A 117 45.57 -47.36 2.64
C TRP A 117 45.56 -48.50 3.66
N GLY A 118 44.45 -48.68 4.37
CA GLY A 118 44.27 -49.79 5.30
C GLY A 118 44.38 -51.12 4.57
N VAL A 119 43.72 -51.28 3.43
CA VAL A 119 43.80 -52.50 2.61
C VAL A 119 45.20 -52.64 1.99
N ALA A 120 45.75 -51.59 1.38
CA ALA A 120 47.06 -51.66 0.73
C ALA A 120 48.19 -52.02 1.70
N ILE A 121 48.28 -51.31 2.84
CA ILE A 121 49.26 -51.59 3.90
C ILE A 121 48.94 -52.92 4.58
N GLY A 122 47.65 -53.23 4.77
CA GLY A 122 47.20 -54.49 5.35
C GLY A 122 47.63 -55.71 4.54
N ILE A 123 47.52 -55.68 3.20
CA ILE A 123 47.99 -56.76 2.32
C ILE A 123 49.51 -56.90 2.43
N PHE A 124 50.25 -55.80 2.35
CA PHE A 124 51.71 -55.83 2.49
C PHE A 124 52.14 -56.42 3.83
N LEU A 125 51.54 -55.92 4.92
CA LEU A 125 51.82 -56.40 6.27
C LEU A 125 51.35 -57.83 6.49
N TYR A 126 50.32 -58.31 5.79
CA TYR A 126 49.90 -59.71 5.89
C TYR A 126 51.05 -60.64 5.51
N PHE A 127 51.72 -60.41 4.38
CA PHE A 127 52.83 -61.26 3.95
C PHE A 127 54.04 -61.14 4.87
N VAL A 128 54.39 -59.91 5.26
CA VAL A 128 55.54 -59.65 6.15
C VAL A 128 55.32 -60.26 7.52
N LEU A 129 54.19 -59.96 8.17
CA LEU A 129 53.87 -60.46 9.51
C LEU A 129 53.70 -61.97 9.51
N ASN A 130 53.03 -62.56 8.50
CA ASN A 130 52.85 -64.01 8.46
C ASN A 130 54.19 -64.74 8.35
N LYS A 131 55.13 -64.23 7.52
CA LYS A 131 56.48 -64.78 7.43
C LYS A 131 57.25 -64.61 8.74
N SER A 132 57.20 -63.43 9.34
CA SER A 132 57.86 -63.13 10.62
C SER A 132 57.33 -63.98 11.76
N ILE A 133 56.01 -64.15 11.87
CA ILE A 133 55.36 -64.98 12.90
C ILE A 133 55.72 -66.44 12.68
N LYS A 134 55.76 -66.93 11.43
CA LYS A 134 56.20 -68.30 11.14
C LYS A 134 57.63 -68.54 11.61
N ILE A 135 58.57 -67.67 11.23
CA ILE A 135 59.98 -67.76 11.64
C ILE A 135 60.12 -67.67 13.17
N TYR A 136 59.39 -66.74 13.79
CA TYR A 136 59.35 -66.59 15.25
C TYR A 136 58.90 -67.89 15.93
N ARG A 137 57.79 -68.48 15.48
CA ARG A 137 57.26 -69.72 16.06
C ARG A 137 58.23 -70.89 15.86
N ASP A 138 58.78 -71.06 14.66
CA ASP A 138 59.72 -72.16 14.37
C ASP A 138 60.98 -72.06 15.25
N LYS A 139 61.57 -70.87 15.39
CA LYS A 139 62.79 -70.65 16.19
C LYS A 139 62.54 -70.73 17.69
N ILE A 140 61.45 -70.15 18.18
CA ILE A 140 61.11 -70.16 19.61
C ILE A 140 60.61 -71.52 20.05
N PHE A 141 59.88 -72.24 19.22
CA PHE A 141 59.50 -73.61 19.53
C PHE A 141 60.74 -74.49 19.69
N ALA A 142 61.73 -74.37 18.79
CA ALA A 142 63.01 -75.08 18.90
C ALA A 142 63.82 -74.65 20.14
N PHE A 143 63.87 -73.36 20.46
CA PHE A 143 64.63 -72.82 21.60
C PHE A 143 63.98 -73.13 22.96
N CYS A 144 62.68 -72.87 23.11
CA CYS A 144 61.96 -73.05 24.38
C CYS A 144 61.72 -74.52 24.73
N SER A 145 61.64 -75.41 23.73
CA SER A 145 61.55 -76.86 23.98
C SER A 145 62.83 -77.44 24.61
N LYS A 146 63.98 -76.77 24.44
CA LYS A 146 65.28 -77.17 24.99
C LYS A 146 65.43 -76.91 26.49
N TYR A 147 64.69 -75.94 27.06
CA TYR A 147 64.86 -75.51 28.46
C TYR A 147 63.59 -75.73 29.30
N LYS A 148 63.71 -76.46 30.41
CA LYS A 148 62.59 -76.87 31.28
C LYS A 148 61.74 -75.69 31.80
N TYR A 149 62.37 -74.58 32.14
CA TYR A 149 61.69 -73.38 32.66
C TYR A 149 61.00 -72.52 31.59
N LEU A 150 61.22 -72.80 30.30
CA LEU A 150 60.62 -72.07 29.17
C LEU A 150 59.45 -72.85 28.51
N LYS A 151 59.14 -74.05 29.00
CA LYS A 151 58.05 -74.90 28.47
C LYS A 151 56.68 -74.25 28.53
N TRP A 152 56.46 -73.28 29.41
CA TRP A 152 55.19 -72.53 29.49
C TRP A 152 54.91 -71.65 28.25
N ILE A 153 55.92 -71.40 27.40
CA ILE A 153 55.82 -70.64 26.14
C ILE A 153 55.38 -71.56 24.98
N VAL A 154 55.66 -72.87 25.09
CA VAL A 154 55.41 -73.88 24.06
C VAL A 154 53.93 -74.30 24.09
N PRO A 155 53.16 -74.15 22.99
CA PRO A 155 51.76 -74.53 22.96
C PRO A 155 51.59 -76.06 22.97
N GLY A 156 50.55 -76.56 23.64
CA GLY A 156 50.16 -77.98 23.61
C GLY A 156 49.52 -78.40 22.28
N GLU A 157 49.25 -79.70 22.11
CA GLU A 157 48.69 -80.26 20.86
C GLU A 157 47.44 -79.53 20.37
N VAL A 158 47.51 -79.08 19.12
CA VAL A 158 46.50 -78.22 18.52
C VAL A 158 45.66 -79.00 17.52
N LYS A 159 44.39 -79.27 17.86
CA LYS A 159 43.41 -79.84 16.90
C LYS A 159 43.10 -78.86 15.76
N LYS A 160 43.26 -79.29 14.50
CA LYS A 160 42.85 -78.51 13.32
C LYS A 160 41.36 -78.19 13.41
N LYS A 161 41.03 -76.92 13.27
CA LYS A 161 39.68 -76.36 13.41
C LYS A 161 39.39 -75.50 12.18
N GLY A 162 38.16 -75.54 11.67
CA GLY A 162 37.73 -74.74 10.51
C GLY A 162 37.85 -73.22 10.74
N ILE A 163 37.82 -72.43 9.67
CA ILE A 163 38.04 -70.97 9.70
C ILE A 163 36.93 -70.24 10.49
N ILE A 164 35.69 -70.73 10.42
CA ILE A 164 34.50 -70.10 11.00
C ILE A 164 34.30 -70.55 12.46
N ARG A 165 34.00 -69.59 13.33
CA ARG A 165 33.65 -69.74 14.75
C ARG A 165 32.14 -69.49 14.92
N VAL A 166 31.33 -70.54 14.91
CA VAL A 166 29.87 -70.42 15.14
C VAL A 166 29.55 -69.83 16.51
N SER A 167 30.33 -70.15 17.55
CA SER A 167 30.22 -69.48 18.86
C SER A 167 30.55 -67.98 18.82
N GLY A 168 31.31 -67.53 17.82
CA GLY A 168 31.57 -66.13 17.55
C GLY A 168 30.37 -65.42 16.93
N ILE A 169 29.58 -66.11 16.08
CA ILE A 169 28.29 -65.61 15.58
C ILE A 169 27.32 -65.44 16.76
N ALA A 170 27.18 -66.45 17.62
CA ALA A 170 26.35 -66.36 18.82
C ALA A 170 26.80 -65.23 19.75
N GLY A 171 28.12 -65.11 19.99
CA GLY A 171 28.69 -64.01 20.76
C GLY A 171 28.42 -62.64 20.16
N PHE A 172 28.52 -62.49 18.84
CA PHE A 172 28.16 -61.25 18.13
C PHE A 172 26.68 -60.93 18.32
N ILE A 173 25.78 -61.88 18.11
CA ILE A 173 24.33 -61.68 18.28
C ILE A 173 23.99 -61.29 19.72
N ILE A 174 24.61 -61.92 20.72
CA ILE A 174 24.39 -61.57 22.13
C ILE A 174 24.88 -60.15 22.42
N ILE A 175 26.09 -59.80 22.00
CA ILE A 175 26.69 -58.48 22.24
C ILE A 175 25.93 -57.39 21.50
N PHE A 176 25.71 -57.55 20.20
CA PHE A 176 25.03 -56.56 19.37
C PHE A 176 23.52 -56.54 19.58
N GLY A 177 22.90 -57.67 19.92
CA GLY A 177 21.51 -57.74 20.34
C GLY A 177 21.30 -57.08 21.70
N GLY A 178 22.20 -57.31 22.66
CA GLY A 178 22.22 -56.60 23.94
C GLY A 178 22.48 -55.10 23.77
N LEU A 179 23.42 -54.71 22.90
CA LEU A 179 23.67 -53.32 22.54
C LEU A 179 22.46 -52.70 21.84
N PHE A 180 21.81 -53.41 20.92
CA PHE A 180 20.60 -52.97 20.25
C PHE A 180 19.45 -52.77 21.24
N LEU A 181 19.29 -53.68 22.20
CA LEU A 181 18.31 -53.57 23.28
C LEU A 181 18.63 -52.35 24.15
N LEU A 182 19.88 -52.16 24.55
CA LEU A 182 20.33 -50.99 25.31
C LEU A 182 20.09 -49.68 24.55
N ILE A 183 20.45 -49.64 23.27
CA ILE A 183 20.18 -48.50 22.38
C ILE A 183 18.66 -48.29 22.32
N SER A 184 17.86 -49.33 22.10
CA SER A 184 16.40 -49.22 22.02
C SER A 184 15.78 -48.69 23.31
N LEU A 185 16.29 -49.07 24.49
CA LEU A 185 15.82 -48.55 25.79
C LEU A 185 16.25 -47.10 26.03
N THR A 186 17.43 -46.72 25.54
CA THR A 186 18.02 -45.39 25.77
C THR A 186 17.80 -44.41 24.62
N PHE A 187 17.22 -44.87 23.51
CA PHE A 187 17.08 -44.08 22.28
C PHE A 187 16.28 -42.81 22.52
N ASP A 188 15.10 -42.92 23.13
CA ASP A 188 14.24 -41.77 23.43
C ASP A 188 14.93 -40.76 24.38
N PRO A 189 15.47 -41.17 25.55
CA PRO A 189 16.28 -40.28 26.40
C PRO A 189 17.44 -39.60 25.67
N PHE A 190 18.16 -40.33 24.81
CA PHE A 190 19.31 -39.82 24.08
C PHE A 190 18.90 -38.81 23.00
N VAL A 191 17.87 -39.13 22.21
CA VAL A 191 17.28 -38.22 21.22
C VAL A 191 16.77 -36.96 21.91
N LYS A 192 16.05 -37.10 23.03
CA LYS A 192 15.58 -35.98 23.86
C LYS A 192 16.73 -35.07 24.29
N MET A 193 17.83 -35.63 24.79
CA MET A 193 19.02 -34.86 25.19
C MET A 193 19.63 -34.11 24.00
N ILE A 194 19.84 -34.78 22.87
CA ILE A 194 20.38 -34.15 21.65
C ILE A 194 19.47 -33.04 21.15
N MET A 195 18.16 -33.26 21.15
CA MET A 195 17.19 -32.26 20.69
C MET A 195 17.18 -31.04 21.60
N GLN A 196 17.13 -31.22 22.94
CA GLN A 196 17.21 -30.10 23.89
C GLN A 196 18.50 -29.28 23.68
N TYR A 197 19.65 -29.95 23.55
CA TYR A 197 20.92 -29.29 23.31
C TYR A 197 20.96 -28.55 21.96
N SER A 198 20.54 -29.21 20.88
CA SER A 198 20.60 -28.64 19.53
C SER A 198 19.62 -27.47 19.37
N MET A 199 18.40 -27.63 19.86
CA MET A 199 17.39 -26.57 19.83
C MET A 199 17.79 -25.40 20.72
N SER A 200 18.41 -25.63 21.89
CA SER A 200 18.87 -24.52 22.73
C SER A 200 19.94 -23.65 22.05
N LYS A 201 20.82 -24.25 21.25
CA LYS A 201 21.77 -23.51 20.39
C LYS A 201 21.07 -22.72 19.29
N ILE A 202 20.07 -23.33 18.65
CA ILE A 202 19.31 -22.68 17.55
C ILE A 202 18.52 -21.48 18.07
N PHE A 203 17.78 -21.64 19.17
CA PHE A 203 16.93 -20.60 19.73
C PHE A 203 17.68 -19.64 20.66
N LYS A 204 18.93 -19.94 21.02
CA LYS A 204 19.72 -19.21 22.03
C LYS A 204 18.96 -19.05 23.36
N LYS A 205 18.18 -20.07 23.72
CA LYS A 205 17.33 -20.12 24.91
C LYS A 205 17.35 -21.54 25.47
N PRO A 206 17.17 -21.74 26.78
CA PRO A 206 17.02 -23.08 27.32
C PRO A 206 15.79 -23.76 26.70
N VAL A 207 15.97 -25.02 26.30
CA VAL A 207 14.90 -25.87 25.76
C VAL A 207 14.71 -27.06 26.68
N LYS A 208 13.49 -27.22 27.18
CA LYS A 208 13.10 -28.37 27.99
C LYS A 208 12.03 -29.15 27.23
N ILE A 209 12.18 -30.46 27.19
CA ILE A 209 11.18 -31.40 26.65
C ILE A 209 10.75 -32.27 27.82
N GLU A 210 9.46 -32.40 28.09
CA GLU A 210 8.98 -33.29 29.15
C GLU A 210 8.98 -34.74 28.71
N LYS A 211 8.31 -35.04 27.59
CA LYS A 211 8.20 -36.39 27.06
C LYS A 211 8.51 -36.41 25.57
N LEU A 212 9.27 -37.41 25.16
CA LEU A 212 9.62 -37.67 23.78
C LEU A 212 9.49 -39.17 23.58
N ASN A 213 8.71 -39.55 22.56
CA ASN A 213 8.50 -40.92 22.14
C ASN A 213 8.91 -41.00 20.67
N THR A 214 9.73 -41.97 20.31
CA THR A 214 10.03 -42.23 18.90
C THR A 214 9.53 -43.60 18.47
N SER A 215 9.19 -43.71 17.19
CA SER A 215 8.97 -44.99 16.54
C SER A 215 9.93 -45.12 15.38
N PHE A 216 10.99 -45.90 15.58
CA PHE A 216 12.04 -46.12 14.58
C PHE A 216 11.44 -46.60 13.25
N PHE A 217 10.68 -47.69 13.23
CA PHE A 217 10.12 -48.26 11.99
C PHE A 217 9.08 -47.39 11.30
N LYS A 218 8.41 -46.49 12.02
CA LYS A 218 7.47 -45.54 11.42
C LYS A 218 8.13 -44.20 11.05
N ALA A 219 9.42 -44.04 11.39
CA ALA A 219 10.16 -42.77 11.32
C ALA A 219 9.34 -41.60 11.91
N ASP A 220 8.77 -41.84 13.09
CA ASP A 220 7.85 -40.94 13.76
C ASP A 220 8.46 -40.46 15.08
N VAL A 221 8.33 -39.17 15.35
CA VAL A 221 8.80 -38.53 16.58
C VAL A 221 7.64 -37.74 17.19
N ASP A 222 7.24 -38.12 18.40
CA ASP A 222 6.17 -37.51 19.17
C ASP A 222 6.74 -36.84 20.41
N ILE A 223 6.51 -35.53 20.56
CA ILE A 223 7.00 -34.73 21.66
C ILE A 223 5.79 -34.13 22.37
N LYS A 224 5.74 -34.29 23.69
CA LYS A 224 4.72 -33.67 24.54
C LYS A 224 5.38 -32.69 25.50
N ASN A 225 4.79 -31.50 25.58
CA ASN A 225 5.21 -30.36 26.39
C ASN A 225 6.69 -30.00 26.21
N MET A 226 6.94 -29.17 25.22
CA MET A 226 8.24 -28.54 25.01
C MET A 226 8.19 -27.07 25.44
N TYR A 227 9.23 -26.62 26.13
CA TYR A 227 9.38 -25.24 26.58
C TYR A 227 10.62 -24.62 25.95
N ILE A 228 10.48 -23.45 25.36
CA ILE A 228 11.58 -22.65 24.81
C ILE A 228 11.55 -21.28 25.51
N GLY A 229 12.34 -21.14 26.59
CA GLY A 229 12.19 -20.01 27.50
C GLY A 229 10.78 -19.97 28.11
N SER A 230 10.03 -18.89 27.84
CA SER A 230 8.65 -18.70 28.32
C SER A 230 7.55 -19.19 27.37
N VAL A 231 7.91 -19.79 26.22
CA VAL A 231 6.95 -20.30 25.23
C VAL A 231 6.79 -21.80 25.45
N LYS A 232 5.55 -22.26 25.64
CA LYS A 232 5.19 -23.69 25.75
C LYS A 232 4.65 -24.17 24.41
N THR A 233 4.92 -25.41 24.05
CA THR A 233 4.32 -26.12 22.91
C THR A 233 3.81 -27.46 23.42
N GLU A 234 2.52 -27.72 23.29
CA GLU A 234 1.90 -28.89 23.93
C GLU A 234 2.22 -30.19 23.23
N HIS A 235 2.17 -30.19 21.90
CA HIS A 235 2.40 -31.40 21.12
C HIS A 235 3.14 -31.10 19.82
N ILE A 236 4.15 -31.91 19.50
CA ILE A 236 4.80 -31.92 18.19
C ILE A 236 4.85 -33.36 17.71
N ASN A 237 4.24 -33.65 16.56
CA ASN A 237 4.42 -34.91 15.84
C ASN A 237 5.13 -34.66 14.52
N LEU A 238 6.25 -35.34 14.30
CA LEU A 238 7.04 -35.29 13.08
C LEU A 238 7.11 -36.70 12.48
N LYS A 239 6.51 -36.88 11.30
CA LYS A 239 6.53 -38.12 10.55
C LYS A 239 7.36 -37.99 9.28
N LEU A 240 8.42 -38.78 9.19
CA LEU A 240 9.34 -38.81 8.06
C LEU A 240 9.02 -39.97 7.10
N SER A 241 9.52 -39.88 5.87
CA SER A 241 9.44 -40.96 4.89
C SER A 241 10.68 -41.84 4.91
N TRP A 242 10.54 -43.09 5.34
CA TRP A 242 11.61 -44.09 5.21
C TRP A 242 12.08 -44.24 3.77
N ASP A 243 11.14 -44.19 2.81
CA ASP A 243 11.43 -44.33 1.39
C ASP A 243 12.54 -43.36 0.99
N TYR A 244 12.43 -42.08 1.30
CA TYR A 244 13.43 -41.09 0.89
C TYR A 244 14.64 -40.98 1.81
N LEU A 245 14.50 -41.34 3.09
CA LEU A 245 15.59 -41.29 4.07
C LEU A 245 16.74 -42.23 3.71
N VAL A 246 16.49 -43.40 3.10
CA VAL A 246 17.58 -44.32 2.70
C VAL A 246 18.52 -43.72 1.67
N TRP A 247 18.05 -42.72 0.90
CA TRP A 247 18.84 -41.94 -0.05
C TRP A 247 19.30 -40.59 0.52
N ARG A 248 19.24 -40.42 1.85
CA ARG A 248 19.63 -39.20 2.57
C ARG A 248 18.82 -37.97 2.11
N LYS A 249 17.56 -38.19 1.71
CA LYS A 249 16.60 -37.13 1.39
C LYS A 249 15.62 -36.99 2.55
N PHE A 250 15.48 -35.78 3.07
CA PHE A 250 14.64 -35.48 4.22
C PHE A 250 13.24 -35.11 3.76
N ASP A 251 12.37 -36.11 3.71
CA ASP A 251 10.97 -35.97 3.35
C ASP A 251 10.09 -36.08 4.60
N ILE A 252 9.46 -34.98 4.97
CA ILE A 252 8.53 -34.88 6.11
C ILE A 252 7.12 -35.04 5.54
N LYS A 253 6.52 -36.23 5.72
CA LYS A 253 5.16 -36.55 5.28
C LYS A 253 4.12 -35.72 6.03
N ASN A 254 4.32 -35.56 7.35
CA ASN A 254 3.42 -34.81 8.22
C ASN A 254 4.20 -34.16 9.37
N LEU A 255 3.93 -32.88 9.63
CA LEU A 255 4.40 -32.15 10.80
C LEU A 255 3.20 -31.50 11.49
N GLN A 256 2.87 -31.95 12.69
CA GLN A 256 1.84 -31.32 13.52
C GLN A 256 2.52 -30.63 14.68
N ILE A 257 2.19 -29.37 14.91
CA ILE A 257 2.62 -28.62 16.08
C ILE A 257 1.37 -28.00 16.69
N THR A 258 0.97 -28.51 17.85
CA THR A 258 -0.27 -28.10 18.51
C THR A 258 0.07 -27.23 19.72
N ASP A 259 -0.61 -26.09 19.76
CA ASP A 259 -0.71 -25.15 20.86
C ASP A 259 0.65 -24.61 21.31
N ILE A 260 1.28 -23.86 20.41
CA ILE A 260 2.38 -22.96 20.78
C ILE A 260 1.77 -21.80 21.57
N HIS A 261 1.90 -21.84 22.88
CA HIS A 261 1.33 -20.84 23.79
C HIS A 261 2.37 -19.80 24.22
N SER A 262 1.99 -18.52 24.12
CA SER A 262 2.76 -17.40 24.68
C SER A 262 1.84 -16.37 25.33
N GLU A 263 2.19 -15.92 26.53
CA GLU A 263 1.44 -14.89 27.26
C GLU A 263 1.59 -13.46 26.69
N LYS A 264 2.39 -13.28 25.63
CA LYS A 264 2.58 -11.98 25.00
C LYS A 264 1.36 -11.57 24.19
N THR A 265 1.10 -10.27 24.13
CA THR A 265 0.07 -9.69 23.27
C THR A 265 0.58 -9.42 21.85
N LEU A 266 -0.33 -9.35 20.88
CA LEU A 266 -0.03 -9.00 19.50
C LEU A 266 0.66 -7.61 19.41
N LYS A 267 0.23 -6.67 20.25
CA LYS A 267 0.81 -5.32 20.35
C LYS A 267 2.27 -5.36 20.83
N GLU A 268 2.59 -6.13 21.86
CA GLU A 268 3.97 -6.28 22.36
C GLU A 268 4.89 -6.89 21.31
N ILE A 269 4.40 -7.89 20.58
CA ILE A 269 5.17 -8.53 19.50
C ILE A 269 5.43 -7.53 18.36
N ALA A 270 4.41 -6.76 17.95
CA ALA A 270 4.52 -5.77 16.87
C ALA A 270 5.41 -4.56 17.24
N SER A 271 5.37 -4.11 18.49
CA SER A 271 6.12 -2.94 18.97
C SER A 271 7.60 -3.22 19.24
N SER A 272 7.97 -4.46 19.57
CA SER A 272 9.34 -4.87 19.94
C SER A 272 10.44 -4.69 18.86
N LYS A 273 10.09 -4.32 17.61
CA LYS A 273 11.05 -4.03 16.52
C LYS A 273 10.90 -2.67 15.85
N SER A 274 9.91 -1.86 16.21
CA SER A 274 9.57 -0.62 15.49
C SER A 274 10.11 0.67 16.10
N ALA A 275 10.93 0.60 17.16
CA ALA A 275 11.47 1.79 17.83
C ALA A 275 12.56 2.54 17.03
N SER A 276 13.02 1.96 15.92
CA SER A 276 13.94 2.63 14.98
C SER A 276 13.23 2.83 13.65
N SER A 277 13.06 4.09 13.23
CA SER A 277 12.46 4.57 11.96
C SER A 277 10.97 4.98 11.93
N ALA A 278 10.46 5.57 13.00
CA ALA A 278 9.37 6.54 12.88
C ALA A 278 9.84 7.94 13.28
N LYS A 279 10.95 8.43 12.71
CA LYS A 279 11.10 9.87 12.52
C LYS A 279 9.89 10.26 11.68
N ALA A 280 8.99 11.07 12.25
CA ALA A 280 7.83 11.63 11.58
C ALA A 280 8.25 12.03 10.17
N SER A 281 7.92 11.19 9.18
CA SER A 281 8.19 11.51 7.79
C SER A 281 7.50 12.84 7.60
N ASN A 282 8.25 13.87 7.16
CA ASN A 282 7.74 15.20 6.86
C ASN A 282 6.40 15.05 6.15
N SER A 283 5.33 15.08 6.93
CA SER A 283 3.99 14.96 6.42
C SER A 283 3.82 16.26 5.70
N SER A 284 3.76 16.18 4.37
CA SER A 284 3.40 17.30 3.51
C SER A 284 2.33 18.09 4.23
N LYS A 285 2.69 19.29 4.73
CA LYS A 285 1.80 20.15 5.50
C LYS A 285 0.66 20.50 4.55
N PHE A 286 -0.41 19.71 4.59
CA PHE A 286 -1.58 19.91 3.76
C PHE A 286 -2.17 21.28 4.12
N LYS A 287 -1.85 22.27 3.28
CA LYS A 287 -2.36 23.64 3.35
C LYS A 287 -3.40 23.78 2.25
N LEU A 288 -4.64 23.39 2.56
CA LEU A 288 -5.77 23.72 1.71
C LEU A 288 -6.11 25.20 1.92
N ASN A 289 -5.52 26.08 1.10
CA ASN A 289 -5.79 27.52 1.13
C ASN A 289 -6.83 27.84 0.05
N ILE A 290 -8.11 27.75 0.42
CA ILE A 290 -9.20 28.24 -0.43
C ILE A 290 -9.44 29.68 0.00
N SER A 291 -8.88 30.65 -0.71
CA SER A 291 -9.25 32.07 -0.53
C SER A 291 -10.36 32.42 -1.52
N ILE A 292 -11.42 33.03 -1.00
CA ILE A 292 -12.51 33.60 -1.79
C ILE A 292 -12.24 35.11 -1.84
N PRO A 293 -12.18 35.76 -3.01
CA PRO A 293 -11.94 37.20 -3.12
C PRO A 293 -12.98 38.03 -2.35
N ASP A 294 -12.53 39.02 -1.59
CA ASP A 294 -13.39 39.95 -0.84
C ASP A 294 -14.11 40.91 -1.82
N PRO A 295 -15.46 41.05 -1.75
CA PRO A 295 -16.21 42.02 -2.54
C PRO A 295 -15.65 43.46 -2.51
N LYS A 296 -15.08 43.90 -1.37
CA LYS A 296 -14.49 45.24 -1.23
C LYS A 296 -13.29 45.44 -2.16
N GLN A 297 -12.42 44.44 -2.25
CA GLN A 297 -11.22 44.49 -3.08
C GLN A 297 -11.57 44.46 -4.58
N LEU A 298 -12.66 43.78 -4.96
CA LEU A 298 -13.15 43.74 -6.33
C LEU A 298 -13.70 45.09 -6.81
N LEU A 299 -14.24 45.91 -5.91
CA LEU A 299 -14.83 47.22 -6.25
C LEU A 299 -13.81 48.38 -6.32
N GLN A 300 -12.59 48.20 -5.78
CA GLN A 300 -11.56 49.24 -5.77
C GLN A 300 -10.72 49.30 -7.05
N GLY A 301 -10.57 48.18 -7.77
CA GLY A 301 -9.68 48.06 -8.93
C GLY A 301 -10.36 48.14 -10.31
N TYR A 302 -11.66 48.45 -10.39
CA TYR A 302 -12.42 48.41 -11.65
C TYR A 302 -13.01 49.76 -12.03
N GLN A 303 -12.87 50.11 -13.32
CA GLN A 303 -13.64 51.19 -13.95
C GLN A 303 -15.05 50.69 -14.23
N LEU A 304 -16.01 51.19 -13.46
CA LEU A 304 -17.41 50.77 -13.51
C LEU A 304 -18.16 51.60 -14.57
N GLU A 305 -18.76 50.91 -15.54
CA GLU A 305 -19.54 51.51 -16.63
C GLU A 305 -20.77 52.25 -16.07
N SER A 306 -21.33 51.75 -14.96
CA SER A 306 -22.44 52.41 -14.27
C SER A 306 -22.06 53.78 -13.75
N LEU A 307 -20.82 53.99 -13.28
CA LEU A 307 -20.40 55.27 -12.71
C LEU A 307 -20.09 56.29 -13.81
N GLN A 308 -19.50 55.87 -14.94
CA GLN A 308 -19.28 56.75 -16.10
C GLN A 308 -20.59 57.29 -16.68
N LYS A 309 -21.67 56.50 -16.63
CA LYS A 309 -22.99 56.93 -17.12
C LYS A 309 -23.72 57.87 -16.14
N ILE A 310 -23.32 57.91 -14.86
CA ILE A 310 -23.85 58.87 -13.89
C ILE A 310 -23.40 60.30 -14.22
N ASP A 311 -22.20 60.48 -14.77
CA ASP A 311 -21.72 61.81 -15.19
C ASP A 311 -22.61 62.42 -16.28
N LYS A 312 -23.10 61.57 -17.20
CA LYS A 312 -24.06 62.00 -18.23
C LYS A 312 -25.42 62.37 -17.63
N LEU A 313 -25.94 61.55 -16.69
CA LEU A 313 -27.18 61.87 -15.97
C LEU A 313 -27.07 63.20 -15.22
N LYS A 314 -25.93 63.48 -14.59
CA LYS A 314 -25.69 64.75 -13.89
C LYS A 314 -25.86 65.92 -14.85
N LYS A 315 -25.19 65.87 -15.99
CA LYS A 315 -25.27 66.92 -17.02
C LYS A 315 -26.69 67.08 -17.58
N ASP A 316 -27.34 65.99 -17.98
CA ASP A 316 -28.68 66.04 -18.58
C ASP A 316 -29.74 66.53 -17.57
N TYR A 317 -29.54 66.26 -16.28
CA TYR A 317 -30.38 66.77 -15.21
C TYR A 317 -30.12 68.25 -14.89
N GLU A 318 -28.86 68.69 -14.86
CA GLU A 318 -28.50 70.11 -14.74
C GLU A 318 -29.14 70.93 -15.88
N ASP A 319 -28.98 70.48 -17.12
CA ASP A 319 -29.56 71.11 -18.31
C ASP A 319 -31.10 71.20 -18.22
N PHE A 320 -31.76 70.15 -17.70
CA PHE A 320 -33.21 70.14 -17.49
C PHE A 320 -33.65 71.17 -16.45
N ILE A 321 -32.94 71.25 -15.31
CA ILE A 321 -33.25 72.20 -14.25
C ILE A 321 -33.06 73.64 -14.74
N ASP A 322 -31.98 73.92 -15.46
CA ASP A 322 -31.70 75.25 -16.02
C ASP A 322 -32.77 75.64 -17.04
N TYR A 323 -33.15 74.73 -17.93
CA TYR A 323 -34.20 74.99 -18.90
C TYR A 323 -35.57 75.19 -18.23
N ALA A 324 -35.94 74.35 -17.25
CA ALA A 324 -37.18 74.50 -16.50
C ALA A 324 -37.24 75.82 -15.71
N ASN A 325 -36.13 76.26 -15.13
CA ASN A 325 -36.02 77.55 -14.45
C ASN A 325 -36.13 78.72 -15.43
N SER A 326 -35.57 78.59 -16.65
CA SER A 326 -35.74 79.61 -17.70
C SER A 326 -37.21 79.77 -18.12
N ILE A 327 -37.96 78.66 -18.22
CA ILE A 327 -39.38 78.67 -18.54
C ILE A 327 -40.19 79.37 -17.45
N LYS A 328 -39.91 79.09 -16.17
CA LYS A 328 -40.57 79.77 -15.04
C LYS A 328 -40.43 81.29 -15.10
N LYS A 329 -39.28 81.81 -15.57
CA LYS A 329 -39.08 83.25 -15.77
C LYS A 329 -39.91 83.79 -16.94
N THR A 330 -40.00 83.06 -18.05
CA THR A 330 -40.79 83.49 -19.22
C THR A 330 -42.30 83.40 -19.00
N VAL A 331 -42.78 82.45 -18.19
CA VAL A 331 -44.21 82.26 -17.89
C VAL A 331 -44.85 83.52 -17.30
N ALA A 332 -44.13 84.29 -16.50
CA ALA A 332 -44.63 85.56 -15.96
C ALA A 332 -44.92 86.59 -17.08
N ASN A 333 -44.05 86.64 -18.11
CA ASN A 333 -44.22 87.50 -19.26
C ASN A 333 -45.31 86.99 -20.23
N ASP A 334 -45.43 85.67 -20.38
CA ASP A 334 -46.47 85.05 -21.20
C ASP A 334 -47.87 85.36 -20.60
N LYS A 335 -48.00 85.35 -19.25
CA LYS A 335 -49.23 85.79 -18.55
C LYS A 335 -49.58 87.25 -18.81
N THR A 336 -48.60 88.16 -18.78
CA THR A 336 -48.87 89.59 -19.03
C THR A 336 -49.28 89.85 -20.47
N GLN A 337 -48.72 89.11 -21.44
CA GLN A 337 -49.15 89.17 -22.84
C GLN A 337 -50.58 88.64 -23.05
N ILE A 338 -50.95 87.53 -22.39
CA ILE A 338 -52.33 87.01 -22.42
C ILE A 338 -53.33 88.04 -21.89
N GLU A 339 -53.02 88.70 -20.76
CA GLU A 339 -53.88 89.77 -20.22
C GLU A 339 -53.98 90.99 -21.15
N LYS A 340 -52.90 91.32 -21.88
CA LYS A 340 -52.92 92.36 -22.91
C LYS A 340 -53.84 91.98 -24.06
N ILE A 341 -53.74 90.76 -24.58
CA ILE A 341 -54.61 90.24 -25.65
C ILE A 341 -56.07 90.19 -25.21
N LYS A 342 -56.34 89.82 -23.95
CA LYS A 342 -57.69 89.85 -23.38
C LYS A 342 -58.28 91.27 -23.39
N LYS A 343 -57.48 92.29 -23.07
CA LYS A 343 -57.89 93.70 -23.21
C LYS A 343 -58.11 94.11 -24.66
N GLU A 344 -57.25 93.68 -25.58
CA GLU A 344 -57.40 93.94 -27.01
C GLU A 344 -58.68 93.32 -27.58
N ILE A 345 -59.02 92.08 -27.22
CA ILE A 345 -60.29 91.42 -27.59
C ILE A 345 -61.50 92.15 -27.00
N ASN A 346 -61.42 92.63 -25.75
CA ASN A 346 -62.49 93.43 -25.14
C ASN A 346 -62.71 94.77 -25.86
N ASN A 347 -61.63 95.45 -26.25
CA ASN A 347 -61.73 96.65 -27.08
C ASN A 347 -62.38 96.35 -28.43
N LEU A 348 -61.97 95.25 -29.07
CA LEU A 348 -62.55 94.76 -30.32
C LEU A 348 -64.06 94.47 -30.19
N SER A 349 -64.49 93.94 -29.04
CA SER A 349 -65.91 93.75 -28.71
C SER A 349 -66.68 95.07 -28.64
N ASN A 350 -66.09 96.12 -28.06
CA ASN A 350 -66.72 97.44 -27.99
C ASN A 350 -66.83 98.09 -29.37
N THR A 351 -65.79 97.96 -30.21
CA THR A 351 -65.81 98.44 -31.60
C THR A 351 -66.85 97.70 -32.44
N ALA A 352 -66.99 96.39 -32.25
CA ALA A 352 -68.00 95.56 -32.92
C ALA A 352 -69.46 95.88 -32.52
N LYS A 353 -69.69 96.48 -31.34
CA LYS A 353 -71.03 96.93 -30.92
C LYS A 353 -71.50 98.20 -31.64
N ASN A 354 -70.58 99.04 -32.13
CA ASN A 354 -70.84 100.38 -32.69
C ASN A 354 -70.42 100.52 -34.17
N ILE A 355 -70.72 99.53 -35.01
CA ILE A 355 -70.36 99.52 -36.45
C ILE A 355 -71.20 100.57 -37.22
N LYS A 356 -70.56 101.53 -37.90
CA LYS A 356 -71.23 102.57 -38.69
C LYS A 356 -70.89 102.56 -40.18
N SER A 357 -69.77 101.95 -40.59
CA SER A 357 -69.31 101.90 -41.99
C SER A 357 -68.67 100.57 -42.39
N ALA A 358 -68.52 100.32 -43.70
CA ALA A 358 -67.79 99.17 -44.23
C ALA A 358 -66.27 99.19 -43.88
N GLY A 359 -65.68 100.38 -43.70
CA GLY A 359 -64.29 100.53 -43.25
C GLY A 359 -64.04 100.03 -41.82
N ASP A 360 -65.06 100.11 -40.95
CA ASP A 360 -64.97 99.60 -39.58
C ASP A 360 -64.85 98.06 -39.55
N ILE A 361 -65.49 97.39 -40.51
CA ILE A 361 -65.46 95.92 -40.63
C ILE A 361 -64.06 95.44 -41.07
N GLN A 362 -63.46 96.10 -42.06
CA GLN A 362 -62.10 95.76 -42.51
C GLN A 362 -61.06 95.96 -41.39
N ASN A 363 -61.21 97.00 -40.57
CA ASN A 363 -60.34 97.24 -39.41
C ASN A 363 -60.52 96.19 -38.30
N ILE A 364 -61.77 95.79 -38.01
CA ILE A 364 -62.08 94.70 -37.06
C ILE A 364 -61.47 93.37 -37.54
N ILE A 365 -61.56 93.07 -38.84
CA ILE A 365 -60.97 91.86 -39.44
C ILE A 365 -59.43 91.91 -39.33
N ALA A 366 -58.80 93.03 -39.72
CA ALA A 366 -57.36 93.19 -39.65
C ALA A 366 -56.81 93.08 -38.21
N GLN A 367 -57.51 93.66 -37.22
CA GLN A 367 -57.15 93.54 -35.80
C GLN A 367 -57.40 92.13 -35.27
N SER A 368 -58.50 91.48 -35.66
CA SER A 368 -58.80 90.09 -35.30
C SER A 368 -57.74 89.12 -35.85
N ASP A 369 -57.32 89.31 -37.10
CA ASP A 369 -56.27 88.48 -37.72
C ASP A 369 -54.90 88.72 -37.08
N LYS A 370 -54.59 89.97 -36.71
CA LYS A 370 -53.38 90.29 -35.94
C LYS A 370 -53.37 89.55 -34.60
N ILE A 371 -54.44 89.66 -33.82
CA ILE A 371 -54.54 88.98 -32.51
C ILE A 371 -54.52 87.45 -32.69
N LYS A 372 -55.17 86.92 -33.72
CA LYS A 372 -55.13 85.49 -34.06
C LYS A 372 -53.71 85.02 -34.33
N ASN A 373 -52.93 85.77 -35.10
CA ASN A 373 -51.53 85.44 -35.37
C ASN A 373 -50.67 85.51 -34.10
N GLU A 374 -50.89 86.49 -33.22
CA GLU A 374 -50.21 86.59 -31.92
C GLU A 374 -50.53 85.39 -31.01
N ILE A 375 -51.80 85.00 -30.92
CA ILE A 375 -52.23 83.80 -30.17
C ILE A 375 -51.61 82.53 -30.76
N GLN A 376 -51.63 82.37 -32.09
CA GLN A 376 -51.04 81.20 -32.76
C GLN A 376 -49.53 81.11 -32.53
N ASN A 377 -48.81 82.23 -32.57
CA ASN A 377 -47.38 82.26 -32.29
C ASN A 377 -47.06 81.86 -30.85
N MET A 378 -47.82 82.33 -29.87
CA MET A 378 -47.64 81.90 -28.47
C MET A 378 -48.04 80.44 -28.24
N GLN A 379 -49.12 79.96 -28.87
CA GLN A 379 -49.50 78.54 -28.82
C GLN A 379 -48.38 77.65 -29.36
N LYS A 380 -47.73 78.06 -30.45
CA LYS A 380 -46.57 77.36 -31.03
C LYS A 380 -45.38 77.38 -30.07
N ASP A 381 -45.03 78.53 -29.50
CA ASP A 381 -43.91 78.66 -28.56
C ASP A 381 -44.12 77.84 -27.27
N ILE A 382 -45.33 77.85 -26.69
CA ILE A 382 -45.68 77.04 -25.52
C ILE A 382 -45.61 75.55 -25.85
N LYS A 383 -46.06 75.14 -27.03
CA LYS A 383 -45.97 73.76 -27.50
C LYS A 383 -44.51 73.33 -27.65
N ASP A 384 -43.67 74.14 -28.28
CA ASP A 384 -42.25 73.85 -28.49
C ASP A 384 -41.49 73.73 -27.14
N LYS A 385 -41.80 74.62 -26.17
CA LYS A 385 -41.28 74.54 -24.79
C LYS A 385 -41.68 73.24 -24.09
N LYS A 386 -42.96 72.84 -24.22
CA LYS A 386 -43.51 71.61 -23.64
C LYS A 386 -42.88 70.35 -24.24
N ASP A 387 -42.78 70.29 -25.57
CA ASP A 387 -42.19 69.16 -26.29
C ASP A 387 -40.70 69.01 -25.95
N ARG A 388 -39.97 70.12 -25.80
CA ARG A 388 -38.56 70.10 -25.38
C ARG A 388 -38.40 69.59 -23.94
N LEU A 389 -39.20 70.06 -22.98
CA LEU A 389 -39.19 69.54 -21.61
C LEU A 389 -39.52 68.04 -21.55
N ALA A 390 -40.51 67.59 -22.33
CA ALA A 390 -40.89 66.18 -22.41
C ALA A 390 -39.74 65.31 -22.95
N LYS A 391 -39.04 65.78 -23.99
CA LYS A 391 -37.85 65.10 -24.54
C LYS A 391 -36.72 65.01 -23.53
N MET A 392 -36.41 66.10 -22.82
CA MET A 392 -35.34 66.12 -21.81
C MET A 392 -35.68 65.21 -20.62
N LYS A 393 -36.94 65.21 -20.16
CA LYS A 393 -37.43 64.27 -19.13
C LYS A 393 -37.29 62.81 -19.58
N GLN A 394 -37.67 62.52 -20.83
CA GLN A 394 -37.53 61.18 -21.39
C GLN A 394 -36.06 60.76 -21.48
N GLN A 395 -35.17 61.70 -21.81
CA GLN A 395 -33.73 61.48 -21.84
C GLN A 395 -33.19 61.10 -20.46
N ILE A 396 -33.55 61.83 -19.40
CA ILE A 396 -33.18 61.51 -18.01
C ILE A 396 -33.67 60.12 -17.59
N ILE A 397 -34.90 59.73 -17.97
CA ILE A 397 -35.44 58.38 -17.74
C ILE A 397 -34.60 57.33 -18.48
N ASN A 398 -34.21 57.62 -19.72
CA ASN A 398 -33.35 56.73 -20.51
C ASN A 398 -31.96 56.58 -19.88
N ASP A 399 -31.38 57.64 -19.33
CA ASP A 399 -30.08 57.59 -18.66
C ASP A 399 -30.16 56.81 -17.35
N LEU A 400 -31.22 56.97 -16.55
CA LEU A 400 -31.48 56.12 -15.37
C LEU A 400 -31.59 54.63 -15.73
N ASN A 401 -32.30 54.31 -16.83
CA ASN A 401 -32.40 52.95 -17.33
C ASN A 401 -31.06 52.42 -17.84
N ALA A 402 -30.25 53.28 -18.49
CA ALA A 402 -28.92 52.95 -18.96
C ALA A 402 -27.94 52.68 -17.81
N ILE A 403 -28.03 53.45 -16.70
CA ILE A 403 -27.27 53.23 -15.46
C ILE A 403 -27.70 51.90 -14.81
N LYS A 404 -29.01 51.61 -14.72
CA LYS A 404 -29.51 50.33 -14.20
C LYS A 404 -28.98 49.14 -15.00
N LYS A 405 -29.00 49.24 -16.33
CA LYS A 405 -28.46 48.21 -17.24
C LYS A 405 -26.94 48.07 -17.13
N ALA A 406 -26.22 49.19 -17.01
CA ALA A 406 -24.77 49.18 -16.80
C ALA A 406 -24.40 48.57 -15.44
N GLY A 407 -25.15 48.86 -14.37
CA GLY A 407 -24.95 48.23 -13.06
C GLY A 407 -25.16 46.71 -13.09
N GLN A 408 -26.15 46.22 -13.85
CA GLN A 408 -26.33 44.79 -14.09
C GLN A 408 -25.17 44.17 -14.87
N ASN A 409 -24.64 44.88 -15.86
CA ASN A 409 -23.48 44.44 -16.64
C ASN A 409 -22.20 44.40 -15.79
N ASP A 410 -21.95 45.42 -14.98
CA ASP A 410 -20.82 45.48 -14.05
C ASP A 410 -20.90 44.38 -13.01
N TYR A 411 -22.08 44.13 -12.44
CA TYR A 411 -22.31 42.96 -11.58
C TYR A 411 -22.00 41.64 -12.29
N THR A 412 -22.44 41.48 -13.54
CA THR A 412 -22.20 40.27 -14.34
C THR A 412 -20.71 40.09 -14.64
N LYS A 413 -19.99 41.16 -14.99
CA LYS A 413 -18.54 41.16 -15.23
C LYS A 413 -17.77 40.80 -13.95
N LEU A 414 -18.09 41.42 -12.82
CA LEU A 414 -17.44 41.19 -11.53
C LEU A 414 -17.76 39.78 -10.99
N SER A 415 -19.02 39.34 -11.08
CA SER A 415 -19.46 38.03 -10.56
C SER A 415 -18.91 36.82 -11.32
N LYS A 416 -18.52 36.98 -12.60
CA LYS A 416 -17.81 35.95 -13.39
C LYS A 416 -16.49 35.49 -12.74
N LYS A 417 -15.81 36.35 -11.97
CA LYS A 417 -14.59 35.95 -11.23
C LYS A 417 -14.87 34.88 -10.17
N TYR A 418 -16.06 34.89 -9.58
CA TYR A 418 -16.50 33.82 -8.68
C TYR A 418 -16.91 32.53 -9.42
N ASP A 419 -17.33 32.62 -10.68
CA ASP A 419 -17.67 31.42 -11.47
C ASP A 419 -16.44 30.67 -11.99
N LEU A 420 -15.31 31.35 -12.19
CA LEU A 420 -14.02 30.70 -12.50
C LEU A 420 -13.55 29.76 -11.37
N LEU A 421 -13.91 30.06 -10.11
CA LEU A 421 -13.63 29.19 -8.94
C LEU A 421 -14.40 27.86 -8.96
N LYS A 422 -15.45 27.74 -9.80
CA LYS A 422 -16.25 26.50 -9.96
C LYS A 422 -15.60 25.46 -10.87
N SER A 423 -14.55 25.83 -11.62
CA SER A 423 -13.88 24.96 -12.60
C SER A 423 -12.88 23.95 -12.01
N GLY A 424 -12.80 23.84 -10.67
CA GLY A 424 -11.71 23.15 -9.99
C GLY A 424 -11.58 21.65 -10.30
N LYS A 425 -10.39 21.23 -10.75
CA LYS A 425 -9.88 19.88 -10.57
C LYS A 425 -9.59 19.67 -9.09
N TYR A 426 -10.62 19.39 -8.29
CA TYR A 426 -10.46 19.15 -6.86
C TYR A 426 -9.73 17.82 -6.67
N TYR A 427 -8.45 17.94 -6.26
CA TYR A 427 -7.39 16.94 -6.06
C TYR A 427 -7.78 15.45 -5.92
N GLN A 428 -6.87 14.58 -6.37
CA GLN A 428 -6.78 13.17 -5.96
C GLN A 428 -6.30 13.09 -4.50
N PHE A 429 -7.19 13.42 -3.57
CA PHE A 429 -6.92 13.49 -2.13
C PHE A 429 -6.33 12.16 -1.64
N ALA A 430 -6.97 11.04 -2.00
CA ALA A 430 -6.52 9.73 -1.56
C ALA A 430 -5.14 9.35 -2.12
N GLU A 431 -4.85 9.68 -3.38
CA GLU A 431 -3.53 9.38 -3.97
C GLU A 431 -2.43 10.21 -3.32
N SER A 432 -2.61 11.52 -3.16
CA SER A 432 -1.58 12.38 -2.54
C SER A 432 -1.33 12.05 -1.06
N PHE A 433 -2.38 11.72 -0.31
CA PHE A 433 -2.31 11.52 1.14
C PHE A 433 -1.82 10.12 1.54
N LEU A 434 -2.28 9.07 0.82
CA LEU A 434 -2.05 7.68 1.23
C LEU A 434 -0.82 7.07 0.56
N LYS A 435 -0.38 7.58 -0.60
CA LYS A 435 0.73 7.00 -1.37
C LYS A 435 2.04 6.88 -0.58
N PRO A 436 2.50 7.88 0.21
CA PRO A 436 3.69 7.72 1.04
C PRO A 436 3.57 6.58 2.05
N GLN A 437 2.40 6.41 2.68
CA GLN A 437 2.15 5.36 3.68
C GLN A 437 2.12 3.99 3.03
N VAL A 438 1.38 3.83 1.93
CA VAL A 438 1.32 2.57 1.18
C VAL A 438 2.72 2.15 0.74
N GLN A 439 3.56 3.09 0.29
CA GLN A 439 4.92 2.78 -0.14
C GLN A 439 5.78 2.17 1.00
N VAL A 440 5.61 2.61 2.25
CA VAL A 440 6.30 2.02 3.41
C VAL A 440 5.93 0.54 3.59
N TYR A 441 4.64 0.21 3.50
CA TYR A 441 4.17 -1.18 3.67
C TYR A 441 4.57 -2.06 2.48
N VAL A 442 4.50 -1.54 1.25
CA VAL A 442 4.96 -2.26 0.06
C VAL A 442 6.45 -2.57 0.17
N ASN A 443 7.27 -1.62 0.60
CA ASN A 443 8.71 -1.84 0.81
C ASN A 443 9.00 -2.92 1.86
N LYS A 444 8.19 -3.00 2.94
CA LYS A 444 8.29 -4.11 3.92
C LYS A 444 7.98 -5.46 3.27
N ILE A 445 6.89 -5.56 2.50
CA ILE A 445 6.53 -6.79 1.79
C ILE A 445 7.65 -7.20 0.83
N LEU A 446 8.19 -6.26 0.06
CA LEU A 446 9.29 -6.51 -0.87
C LEU A 446 10.58 -6.94 -0.18
N LYS A 447 10.87 -6.41 1.02
CA LYS A 447 12.00 -6.87 1.85
C LYS A 447 11.84 -8.34 2.22
N TYR A 448 10.66 -8.75 2.69
CA TYR A 448 10.41 -10.15 3.03
C TYR A 448 10.43 -11.06 1.80
N TYR A 449 9.90 -10.60 0.67
CA TYR A 449 10.04 -11.30 -0.61
C TYR A 449 11.51 -11.49 -0.99
N LYS A 450 12.37 -10.45 -0.88
CA LYS A 450 13.81 -10.55 -1.17
C LYS A 450 14.51 -11.58 -0.28
N LEU A 451 14.13 -11.68 1.00
CA LEU A 451 14.64 -12.70 1.93
C LEU A 451 14.16 -14.13 1.58
N ALA A 452 12.92 -14.26 1.11
CA ALA A 452 12.33 -15.55 0.74
C ALA A 452 12.74 -16.04 -0.66
N LYS A 453 13.07 -15.13 -1.58
CA LYS A 453 13.44 -15.39 -2.97
C LYS A 453 14.44 -16.54 -3.17
N PRO A 454 15.57 -16.65 -2.44
CA PRO A 454 16.52 -17.76 -2.63
C PRO A 454 15.96 -19.14 -2.25
N TYR A 455 14.95 -19.19 -1.38
CA TYR A 455 14.27 -20.44 -1.01
C TYR A 455 13.12 -20.79 -1.97
N ILE A 456 12.62 -19.80 -2.70
CA ILE A 456 11.55 -19.96 -3.70
C ILE A 456 12.14 -20.21 -5.10
N SER A 457 13.37 -19.78 -5.37
CA SER A 457 14.03 -19.92 -6.67
C SER A 457 15.44 -20.50 -6.54
N LYS A 458 15.64 -21.67 -7.18
CA LYS A 458 16.86 -22.47 -7.34
C LYS A 458 17.92 -22.32 -6.24
N SER A 459 17.98 -23.32 -5.37
CA SER A 459 19.05 -23.45 -4.37
C SER A 459 20.42 -23.44 -5.06
N LYS A 460 21.29 -22.51 -4.65
CA LYS A 460 22.72 -22.63 -4.93
C LYS A 460 23.21 -23.90 -4.24
N LYS A 461 23.89 -24.78 -4.99
CA LYS A 461 24.62 -25.91 -4.42
C LYS A 461 25.61 -25.38 -3.39
N GLU A 462 25.46 -25.79 -2.14
CA GLU A 462 26.41 -25.46 -1.08
C GLU A 462 27.79 -26.03 -1.45
N GLU A 463 28.79 -25.15 -1.62
CA GLU A 463 30.18 -25.55 -1.67
C GLU A 463 30.60 -26.02 -0.26
N ASN A 464 30.73 -27.34 -0.10
CA ASN A 464 31.27 -27.95 1.11
C ASN A 464 32.73 -27.48 1.31
N ARG A 465 32.91 -26.47 2.16
CA ARG A 465 34.24 -25.99 2.57
C ARG A 465 34.99 -27.08 3.33
N TYR A 466 36.25 -27.27 2.97
CA TYR A 466 37.18 -28.19 3.62
C TYR A 466 37.39 -27.78 5.09
N VAL A 467 37.07 -28.67 6.02
CA VAL A 467 37.42 -28.53 7.44
C VAL A 467 38.49 -29.59 7.75
N ARG A 468 39.66 -29.13 8.22
CA ARG A 468 40.81 -29.98 8.58
C ARG A 468 40.37 -31.09 9.56
N SER A 469 40.83 -32.33 9.31
CA SER A 469 40.51 -33.54 10.09
C SER A 469 39.07 -34.09 9.99
N LYS A 470 38.22 -33.59 9.07
CA LYS A 470 36.87 -34.16 8.82
C LYS A 470 36.63 -34.67 7.39
N GLY A 471 37.57 -34.40 6.47
CA GLY A 471 37.42 -34.71 5.05
C GLY A 471 36.35 -33.86 4.35
N ARG A 472 36.05 -34.21 3.10
CA ARG A 472 34.92 -33.66 2.33
C ARG A 472 34.09 -34.77 1.71
N TYR A 473 32.79 -34.52 1.54
CA TYR A 473 31.90 -35.43 0.83
C TYR A 473 31.87 -35.07 -0.66
N ILE A 474 32.13 -36.07 -1.52
CA ILE A 474 31.99 -35.93 -2.97
C ILE A 474 30.54 -36.23 -3.35
N VAL A 475 29.94 -35.32 -4.11
CA VAL A 475 28.55 -35.41 -4.57
C VAL A 475 28.56 -35.83 -6.03
N TYR A 476 27.89 -36.93 -6.34
CA TYR A 476 27.78 -37.48 -7.68
C TYR A 476 26.43 -37.13 -8.30
N LYS A 477 26.25 -37.48 -9.59
CA LYS A 477 24.99 -37.29 -10.28
C LYS A 477 23.88 -38.10 -9.60
N ASP A 478 22.92 -37.37 -9.02
CA ASP A 478 21.74 -37.97 -8.40
C ASP A 478 20.73 -38.36 -9.49
N LYS A 479 20.46 -39.67 -9.64
CA LYS A 479 19.44 -40.18 -10.55
C LYS A 479 18.04 -40.08 -9.95
N ILE A 480 17.95 -39.92 -8.63
CA ILE A 480 16.69 -39.76 -7.91
C ILE A 480 16.28 -38.30 -8.05
N LYS A 481 15.36 -38.07 -8.99
CA LYS A 481 14.76 -36.74 -9.26
C LYS A 481 13.79 -36.35 -8.14
N TYR A 482 14.31 -36.19 -6.94
CA TYR A 482 13.58 -35.76 -5.76
C TYR A 482 14.41 -34.73 -4.99
N PRO A 483 13.81 -33.65 -4.46
CA PRO A 483 14.55 -32.66 -3.67
C PRO A 483 15.17 -33.25 -2.40
N ASP A 484 16.24 -32.64 -1.92
CA ASP A 484 16.91 -33.10 -0.69
C ASP A 484 16.10 -32.80 0.58
N PHE A 485 15.20 -31.82 0.51
CA PHE A 485 14.25 -31.48 1.58
C PHE A 485 12.85 -31.26 1.00
N VAL A 486 11.86 -31.93 1.58
CA VAL A 486 10.44 -31.74 1.28
C VAL A 486 9.64 -31.81 2.58
N LEU A 487 8.70 -30.88 2.74
CA LEU A 487 7.65 -30.89 3.74
C LEU A 487 6.31 -31.00 3.01
N GLU A 488 5.71 -32.18 3.03
CA GLU A 488 4.47 -32.45 2.29
C GLU A 488 3.28 -31.76 2.95
N ASN A 489 3.13 -31.92 4.27
CA ASN A 489 2.06 -31.30 5.06
C ASN A 489 2.60 -30.84 6.41
N ALA A 490 2.22 -29.62 6.82
CA ALA A 490 2.32 -29.19 8.20
C ALA A 490 1.09 -28.42 8.64
N ASP A 491 0.63 -28.70 9.86
CA ASP A 491 -0.41 -27.95 10.55
C ASP A 491 0.18 -27.46 11.89
N VAL A 492 0.15 -26.15 12.11
CA VAL A 492 0.69 -25.52 13.31
C VAL A 492 -0.40 -24.64 13.94
N SER A 493 -0.75 -24.88 15.20
CA SER A 493 -1.56 -23.95 16.00
C SER A 493 -0.68 -23.18 16.99
N ALA A 494 -0.97 -21.89 17.12
CA ALA A 494 -0.30 -21.01 18.07
C ALA A 494 -1.31 -20.05 18.68
N SER A 495 -1.22 -19.82 19.98
CA SER A 495 -2.08 -18.92 20.74
C SER A 495 -1.23 -17.89 21.47
N LEU A 496 -1.59 -16.63 21.30
CA LEU A 496 -1.15 -15.50 22.10
C LEU A 496 -2.22 -15.17 23.15
N LYS A 497 -1.95 -14.20 24.03
CA LYS A 497 -2.94 -13.73 25.01
C LYS A 497 -4.22 -13.17 24.37
N ASP A 498 -4.10 -12.53 23.20
CA ASP A 498 -5.17 -11.79 22.51
C ASP A 498 -5.33 -12.16 21.02
N ALA A 499 -4.74 -13.30 20.59
CA ALA A 499 -4.83 -13.77 19.21
C ALA A 499 -4.48 -15.25 19.03
N ASP A 500 -5.22 -15.95 18.18
CA ASP A 500 -4.95 -17.33 17.75
C ASP A 500 -4.51 -17.38 16.29
N PHE A 501 -3.69 -18.37 15.97
CA PHE A 501 -3.11 -18.61 14.65
C PHE A 501 -3.17 -20.08 14.28
N ILE A 502 -3.58 -20.35 13.04
CA ILE A 502 -3.49 -21.66 12.41
C ILE A 502 -2.67 -21.51 11.13
N ILE A 503 -1.55 -22.20 11.04
CA ILE A 503 -0.64 -22.16 9.90
C ILE A 503 -0.67 -23.52 9.21
N LYS A 504 -0.98 -23.53 7.92
CA LYS A 504 -0.95 -24.72 7.07
C LYS A 504 0.11 -24.57 6.00
N LEU A 505 1.05 -25.51 5.95
CA LEU A 505 2.08 -25.59 4.93
C LEU A 505 1.84 -26.85 4.10
N LYS A 506 1.95 -26.75 2.78
CA LYS A 506 1.97 -27.93 1.90
C LYS A 506 3.04 -27.84 0.84
N ASN A 507 3.67 -28.98 0.56
CA ASN A 507 4.66 -29.17 -0.50
C ASN A 507 5.79 -28.12 -0.48
N ILE A 508 6.32 -27.77 0.69
CA ILE A 508 7.46 -26.84 0.79
C ILE A 508 8.74 -27.61 0.49
N SER A 509 9.58 -27.13 -0.42
CA SER A 509 10.78 -27.87 -0.83
C SER A 509 12.01 -26.98 -1.03
N SER A 510 13.20 -27.57 -0.87
CA SER A 510 14.47 -26.95 -1.26
C SER A 510 14.62 -26.74 -2.77
N ASP A 511 13.87 -27.48 -3.59
CA ASP A 511 13.74 -27.26 -5.02
C ASP A 511 12.29 -27.51 -5.47
N GLN A 512 11.49 -26.45 -5.44
CA GLN A 512 10.08 -26.50 -5.83
C GLN A 512 9.89 -26.91 -7.30
N THR A 513 10.85 -26.59 -8.17
CA THR A 513 10.77 -26.93 -9.59
C THR A 513 10.99 -28.42 -9.82
N LEU A 514 11.91 -29.03 -9.07
CA LEU A 514 12.14 -30.47 -9.08
C LEU A 514 10.98 -31.24 -8.44
N LEU A 515 10.36 -30.71 -7.38
CA LEU A 515 9.18 -31.34 -6.75
C LEU A 515 7.95 -31.36 -7.67
N ALA A 516 7.81 -30.36 -8.53
CA ALA A 516 6.69 -30.18 -9.48
C ALA A 516 5.27 -30.12 -8.84
N LYS A 517 5.16 -29.97 -7.52
CA LYS A 517 3.89 -29.73 -6.79
C LYS A 517 3.76 -28.25 -6.40
N LYS A 518 2.54 -27.72 -6.34
CA LYS A 518 2.31 -26.34 -5.86
C LYS A 518 2.57 -26.25 -4.35
N GLY A 519 3.43 -25.33 -3.94
CA GLY A 519 3.64 -24.96 -2.55
C GLY A 519 2.50 -24.10 -2.03
N LEU A 520 2.07 -24.32 -0.78
CA LEU A 520 1.02 -23.56 -0.09
C LEU A 520 1.54 -23.11 1.27
N ILE A 521 1.38 -21.83 1.57
CA ILE A 521 1.53 -21.26 2.91
C ILE A 521 0.23 -20.54 3.23
N ARG A 522 -0.51 -21.04 4.20
CA ARG A 522 -1.76 -20.44 4.67
C ARG A 522 -1.65 -20.12 6.15
N VAL A 523 -2.05 -18.91 6.52
CA VAL A 523 -2.12 -18.44 7.90
C VAL A 523 -3.53 -17.92 8.11
N ASP A 524 -4.29 -18.55 8.99
CA ASP A 524 -5.55 -18.04 9.50
C ASP A 524 -5.34 -17.52 10.92
N SER A 525 -6.02 -16.44 11.29
CA SER A 525 -5.92 -15.87 12.62
C SER A 525 -7.22 -15.24 13.10
N LEU A 526 -7.45 -15.32 14.41
CA LEU A 526 -8.51 -14.65 15.16
C LEU A 526 -7.86 -13.79 16.23
N SER A 527 -8.45 -12.64 16.57
CA SER A 527 -7.90 -11.76 17.61
C SER A 527 -8.98 -10.85 18.18
N ASP A 528 -8.74 -10.31 19.37
CA ASP A 528 -9.57 -9.26 19.94
C ASP A 528 -9.61 -8.00 19.06
N TYR A 529 -8.58 -7.76 18.23
CA TYR A 529 -8.52 -6.61 17.32
C TYR A 529 -9.20 -6.83 15.97
N TYR A 530 -9.48 -8.07 15.57
CA TYR A 530 -10.11 -8.39 14.29
C TYR A 530 -10.86 -9.73 14.33
N LYS A 531 -12.05 -9.77 13.71
CA LYS A 531 -12.87 -10.99 13.69
C LYS A 531 -12.19 -12.14 12.94
N LYS A 532 -11.48 -11.84 11.86
CA LYS A 532 -10.77 -12.85 11.05
C LYS A 532 -9.66 -12.20 10.24
N ALA A 533 -8.47 -12.77 10.27
CA ALA A 533 -7.40 -12.49 9.33
C ALA A 533 -6.98 -13.78 8.62
N TYR A 534 -6.61 -13.66 7.34
CA TYR A 534 -6.13 -14.77 6.54
C TYR A 534 -5.09 -14.28 5.53
N LEU A 535 -4.06 -15.08 5.33
CA LEU A 535 -3.04 -14.92 4.30
C LEU A 535 -2.83 -16.28 3.64
N GLU A 536 -2.87 -16.31 2.31
CA GLU A 536 -2.52 -17.47 1.51
C GLU A 536 -1.54 -17.09 0.42
N ILE A 537 -0.46 -17.87 0.36
CA ILE A 537 0.58 -17.76 -0.65
C ILE A 537 0.68 -19.12 -1.32
N THR A 538 0.49 -19.15 -2.64
CA THR A 538 0.73 -20.34 -3.45
C THR A 538 1.82 -20.09 -4.46
N TYR A 539 2.73 -21.04 -4.67
CA TYR A 539 3.85 -20.84 -5.58
C TYR A 539 4.26 -22.12 -6.33
N LEU A 540 4.65 -21.94 -7.60
CA LEU A 540 5.32 -22.96 -8.42
C LEU A 540 6.17 -22.29 -9.51
N LYS A 541 5.52 -21.64 -10.48
CA LYS A 541 6.16 -20.78 -11.50
C LYS A 541 6.00 -19.29 -11.18
N GLN A 542 4.84 -18.93 -10.63
CA GLN A 542 4.53 -17.61 -10.11
C GLN A 542 4.05 -17.75 -8.67
N ILE A 543 4.16 -16.68 -7.89
CA ILE A 543 3.65 -16.59 -6.52
C ILE A 543 2.30 -15.89 -6.59
N ASN A 544 1.22 -16.54 -6.15
CA ASN A 544 -0.07 -15.88 -5.95
C ASN A 544 -0.24 -15.57 -4.47
N ILE A 545 -0.78 -14.40 -4.17
CA ILE A 545 -0.98 -13.91 -2.81
C ILE A 545 -2.45 -13.51 -2.67
N ARG A 546 -3.11 -13.99 -1.62
CA ARG A 546 -4.43 -13.53 -1.20
C ARG A 546 -4.39 -13.24 0.29
N TYR A 547 -4.96 -12.12 0.71
CA TYR A 547 -5.09 -11.82 2.12
C TYR A 547 -6.40 -11.09 2.38
N LEU A 548 -6.91 -11.28 3.59
CA LEU A 548 -8.15 -10.70 4.02
C LEU A 548 -8.09 -10.44 5.52
N ILE A 549 -8.58 -9.28 5.94
CA ILE A 549 -8.83 -8.96 7.33
C ILE A 549 -10.26 -8.42 7.43
N LYS A 550 -11.03 -8.98 8.34
CA LYS A 550 -12.44 -8.64 8.55
C LYS A 550 -12.64 -8.05 9.93
N ASN A 551 -13.35 -6.92 9.95
CA ASN A 551 -13.77 -6.20 11.14
C ASN A 551 -12.59 -5.88 12.07
N MET A 552 -11.54 -5.25 11.54
CA MET A 552 -10.44 -4.73 12.35
C MET A 552 -10.91 -3.46 13.06
N HIS A 553 -10.95 -3.49 14.40
CA HIS A 553 -11.52 -2.41 15.20
C HIS A 553 -10.44 -1.54 15.86
N PHE A 554 -10.64 -0.21 15.80
CA PHE A 554 -9.83 0.77 16.53
C PHE A 554 -10.73 1.77 17.23
N GLU A 555 -10.59 1.92 18.54
CA GLU A 555 -11.32 2.94 19.29
C GLU A 555 -10.95 4.35 18.81
N ASN A 556 -9.65 4.63 18.66
CA ASN A 556 -9.15 5.93 18.27
C ASN A 556 -7.98 5.77 17.28
N PHE A 557 -8.16 6.27 16.06
CA PHE A 557 -7.12 6.31 15.04
C PHE A 557 -6.79 7.76 14.68
N LYS A 558 -5.64 8.26 15.16
CA LYS A 558 -5.16 9.61 14.90
C LYS A 558 -4.14 9.61 13.77
N TYR A 559 -4.40 10.39 12.73
CA TYR A 559 -3.46 10.59 11.63
C TYR A 559 -3.45 12.05 11.18
N ASN A 560 -2.30 12.72 11.35
CA ASN A 560 -2.12 14.14 11.07
C ASN A 560 -3.17 14.99 11.83
N ARG A 561 -4.05 15.69 11.10
CA ARG A 561 -5.14 16.51 11.65
C ARG A 561 -6.45 15.76 11.80
N PHE A 562 -6.51 14.49 11.38
CA PHE A 562 -7.71 13.66 11.47
C PHE A 562 -7.66 12.78 12.73
N VAL A 563 -8.77 12.71 13.44
CA VAL A 563 -9.02 11.73 14.50
C VAL A 563 -10.27 10.96 14.09
N LEU A 564 -10.15 9.65 13.93
CA LEU A 564 -11.26 8.78 13.60
C LEU A 564 -11.59 7.95 14.84
N HIS A 565 -12.84 8.00 15.27
CA HIS A 565 -13.33 7.27 16.44
C HIS A 565 -14.10 6.01 16.02
N ASN A 566 -13.94 4.93 16.78
CA ASN A 566 -14.62 3.65 16.62
C ASN A 566 -14.60 3.17 15.17
N VAL A 567 -13.41 3.00 14.63
CA VAL A 567 -13.17 2.67 13.22
C VAL A 567 -13.18 1.17 13.02
N ASN A 568 -14.01 0.71 12.10
CA ASN A 568 -13.95 -0.65 11.57
C ASN A 568 -13.30 -0.64 10.19
N ILE A 569 -12.33 -1.54 10.00
CA ILE A 569 -11.58 -1.66 8.75
C ILE A 569 -11.67 -3.11 8.24
N ASP A 570 -12.11 -3.22 6.99
CA ASP A 570 -12.10 -4.44 6.19
C ASP A 570 -11.03 -4.30 5.11
N VAL A 571 -10.16 -5.32 4.99
CA VAL A 571 -9.11 -5.38 3.97
C VAL A 571 -9.30 -6.67 3.18
N ASP A 572 -9.31 -6.58 1.84
CA ASP A 572 -9.31 -7.74 0.95
C ASP A 572 -8.35 -7.46 -0.21
N GLY A 573 -7.28 -8.26 -0.30
CA GLY A 573 -6.26 -8.11 -1.31
C GLY A 573 -5.93 -9.40 -2.02
N LYS A 574 -5.60 -9.26 -3.29
CA LYS A 574 -5.12 -10.35 -4.14
C LYS A 574 -4.10 -9.85 -5.15
N GLY A 575 -3.16 -10.71 -5.50
CA GLY A 575 -2.11 -10.37 -6.43
C GLY A 575 -1.23 -11.55 -6.81
N PHE A 576 -0.24 -11.27 -7.64
CA PHE A 576 0.77 -12.22 -8.02
C PHE A 576 2.13 -11.56 -8.24
N ILE A 577 3.17 -12.38 -8.12
CA ILE A 577 4.54 -12.05 -8.47
C ILE A 577 5.01 -13.09 -9.49
N ASN A 578 5.42 -12.64 -10.67
CA ASN A 578 5.94 -13.50 -11.72
C ASN A 578 7.25 -12.92 -12.25
N GLY A 579 8.37 -13.56 -11.90
CA GLY A 579 9.71 -13.03 -12.15
C GLY A 579 9.88 -11.63 -11.54
N PRO A 580 10.21 -10.59 -12.33
CA PRO A 580 10.34 -9.23 -11.84
C PRO A 580 8.99 -8.48 -11.77
N LYS A 581 7.88 -9.03 -12.29
CA LYS A 581 6.59 -8.33 -12.33
C LYS A 581 5.81 -8.57 -11.04
N ILE A 582 5.27 -7.50 -10.46
CA ILE A 582 4.35 -7.54 -9.32
C ILE A 582 3.03 -6.87 -9.70
N VAL A 583 1.93 -7.55 -9.40
CA VAL A 583 0.58 -6.97 -9.50
C VAL A 583 -0.16 -7.29 -8.22
N LEU A 584 -0.61 -6.28 -7.49
CA LEU A 584 -1.35 -6.43 -6.24
C LEU A 584 -2.50 -5.41 -6.19
N SER A 585 -3.71 -5.89 -5.92
CA SER A 585 -4.90 -5.07 -5.75
C SER A 585 -5.45 -5.27 -4.35
N THR A 586 -5.59 -4.20 -3.58
CA THR A 586 -6.14 -4.20 -2.22
C THR A 586 -7.36 -3.32 -2.15
N ASN A 587 -8.49 -3.88 -1.76
CA ASN A 587 -9.66 -3.12 -1.37
C ASN A 587 -9.61 -2.91 0.15
N VAL A 588 -9.79 -1.67 0.59
CA VAL A 588 -9.93 -1.30 1.99
C VAL A 588 -11.27 -0.59 2.16
N LEU A 589 -12.14 -1.14 2.98
CA LEU A 589 -13.39 -0.52 3.41
C LEU A 589 -13.20 -0.03 4.84
N LEU A 590 -13.32 1.26 5.03
CA LEU A 590 -13.19 1.92 6.32
C LEU A 590 -14.54 2.54 6.71
N ILE A 591 -15.04 2.17 7.88
CA ILE A 591 -16.30 2.62 8.45
C ILE A 591 -15.99 3.30 9.79
N PRO A 592 -15.85 4.63 9.82
CA PRO A 592 -15.63 5.36 11.06
C PRO A 592 -16.95 5.62 11.78
N GLY A 593 -16.95 5.59 13.11
CA GLY A 593 -18.08 6.07 13.91
C GLY A 593 -18.21 7.59 13.86
N ASN A 594 -17.08 8.30 14.04
CA ASN A 594 -16.99 9.75 13.89
C ASN A 594 -15.63 10.15 13.31
N ILE A 595 -15.56 11.27 12.60
CA ILE A 595 -14.31 11.86 12.10
C ILE A 595 -14.21 13.31 12.55
N GLU A 596 -13.15 13.61 13.28
CA GLU A 596 -12.76 14.96 13.66
C GLU A 596 -11.60 15.44 12.80
N TYR A 597 -11.62 16.72 12.43
CA TYR A 597 -10.51 17.36 11.71
C TYR A 597 -10.13 18.69 12.33
N ASN A 598 -8.89 18.76 12.82
CA ASN A 598 -8.29 19.91 13.47
C ASN A 598 -7.60 20.80 12.45
N GLY A 599 -8.38 21.60 11.73
CA GLY A 599 -7.88 22.55 10.74
C GLY A 599 -8.96 23.49 10.25
N ASN A 600 -9.07 23.64 8.93
CA ASN A 600 -10.11 24.47 8.32
C ASN A 600 -11.53 23.99 8.72
N LYS A 601 -12.36 24.91 9.23
CA LYS A 601 -13.73 24.65 9.69
C LYS A 601 -14.64 24.01 8.63
N TYR A 602 -14.44 24.34 7.36
CA TYR A 602 -15.21 23.77 6.24
C TYR A 602 -14.85 22.31 6.01
N VAL A 603 -13.56 21.96 6.07
CA VAL A 603 -13.10 20.57 5.99
C VAL A 603 -13.63 19.77 7.18
N SER A 604 -13.62 20.35 8.38
CA SER A 604 -14.19 19.73 9.60
C SER A 604 -15.68 19.37 9.45
N ARG A 605 -16.49 20.27 8.87
CA ARG A 605 -17.91 19.98 8.57
C ARG A 605 -18.08 18.87 7.53
N ILE A 606 -17.25 18.87 6.49
CA ILE A 606 -17.34 17.90 5.40
C ILE A 606 -17.03 16.48 5.90
N VAL A 607 -15.98 16.34 6.72
CA VAL A 607 -15.50 15.01 7.13
C VAL A 607 -16.42 14.32 8.13
N LYS A 608 -17.15 15.08 8.95
CA LYS A 608 -18.18 14.55 9.88
C LYS A 608 -19.29 13.78 9.16
N ASN A 609 -19.54 14.08 7.88
CA ASN A 609 -20.59 13.41 7.09
C ASN A 609 -20.10 12.15 6.36
N ILE A 610 -18.82 11.78 6.50
CA ILE A 610 -18.25 10.61 5.82
C ILE A 610 -18.59 9.35 6.63
N LYS A 611 -19.59 8.59 6.15
CA LYS A 611 -20.01 7.33 6.77
C LYS A 611 -19.17 6.11 6.37
N LYS A 612 -18.63 6.13 5.14
CA LYS A 612 -17.85 5.01 4.59
C LYS A 612 -16.81 5.49 3.58
N VAL A 613 -15.65 4.87 3.64
CA VAL A 613 -14.51 5.12 2.76
C VAL A 613 -14.11 3.82 2.10
N ASN A 614 -14.17 3.79 0.77
CA ASN A 614 -13.70 2.68 -0.06
C ASN A 614 -12.41 3.12 -0.75
N LEU A 615 -11.33 2.40 -0.50
CA LEU A 615 -10.03 2.58 -1.13
C LEU A 615 -9.73 1.33 -1.96
N ASN A 616 -9.25 1.52 -3.18
CA ASN A 616 -8.67 0.47 -3.99
C ASN A 616 -7.23 0.87 -4.31
N ILE A 617 -6.29 0.14 -3.73
CA ILE A 617 -4.84 0.34 -3.86
C ILE A 617 -4.33 -0.68 -4.86
N ILE A 618 -3.79 -0.20 -5.98
CA ILE A 618 -3.23 -1.04 -7.04
C ILE A 618 -1.74 -0.78 -7.11
N ILE A 619 -0.96 -1.84 -6.99
CA ILE A 619 0.48 -1.87 -7.22
C ILE A 619 0.71 -2.66 -8.49
N ASP A 620 1.36 -2.06 -9.48
CA ASP A 620 1.66 -2.68 -10.77
C ASP A 620 3.00 -2.18 -11.29
N GLY A 621 3.82 -3.09 -11.82
CA GLY A 621 5.11 -2.77 -12.42
C GLY A 621 6.17 -3.81 -12.09
N LYS A 622 7.44 -3.39 -12.12
CA LYS A 622 8.57 -4.23 -11.74
C LYS A 622 8.78 -4.14 -10.23
N ILE A 623 9.28 -5.20 -9.60
CA ILE A 623 9.57 -5.25 -8.15
C ILE A 623 10.50 -4.13 -7.71
N ASP A 624 11.45 -3.73 -8.58
CA ASP A 624 12.39 -2.64 -8.29
C ASP A 624 11.90 -1.27 -8.82
N ASP A 625 10.82 -1.23 -9.63
CA ASP A 625 10.22 -0.02 -10.19
C ASP A 625 8.70 -0.23 -10.40
N PHE A 626 7.93 -0.07 -9.32
CA PHE A 626 6.48 -0.28 -9.31
C PHE A 626 5.73 1.05 -9.17
N LYS A 627 4.53 1.11 -9.73
CA LYS A 627 3.61 2.24 -9.61
C LYS A 627 2.50 1.90 -8.62
N ILE A 628 2.24 2.82 -7.69
CA ILE A 628 1.09 2.77 -6.77
C ILE A 628 0.01 3.70 -7.30
N LYS A 629 -1.17 3.15 -7.59
CA LYS A 629 -2.40 3.90 -7.92
C LYS A 629 -3.41 3.70 -6.80
N ILE A 630 -4.02 4.78 -6.32
CA ILE A 630 -5.01 4.72 -5.23
C ILE A 630 -6.31 5.35 -5.73
N LYS A 631 -7.36 4.54 -5.86
CA LYS A 631 -8.71 5.01 -6.17
C LYS A 631 -9.52 5.10 -4.88
N SER A 632 -10.26 6.18 -4.70
CA SER A 632 -11.10 6.37 -3.52
C SER A 632 -12.47 6.95 -3.86
N ASN A 633 -13.48 6.59 -3.07
CA ASN A 633 -14.75 7.31 -3.08
C ASN A 633 -14.66 8.67 -2.35
N ILE A 634 -13.60 8.91 -1.55
CA ILE A 634 -13.38 10.19 -0.87
C ILE A 634 -13.28 11.32 -1.89
N ASP A 635 -12.62 11.13 -3.03
CA ASP A 635 -12.47 12.20 -4.03
C ASP A 635 -13.84 12.66 -4.55
N LYS A 636 -14.79 11.73 -4.75
CA LYS A 636 -16.18 12.02 -5.15
C LYS A 636 -17.00 12.63 -4.00
N LEU A 637 -16.86 12.11 -2.79
CA LEU A 637 -17.57 12.60 -1.60
C LEU A 637 -17.11 14.01 -1.24
N PHE A 638 -15.80 14.23 -1.20
CA PHE A 638 -15.18 15.49 -0.88
C PHE A 638 -15.46 16.54 -1.96
N SER A 639 -15.34 16.22 -3.25
CA SER A 639 -15.70 17.16 -4.32
C SER A 639 -17.16 17.56 -4.28
N LYS A 640 -18.10 16.63 -4.05
CA LYS A 640 -19.53 16.93 -3.92
C LYS A 640 -19.82 17.86 -2.72
N LEU A 641 -19.31 17.50 -1.55
CA LEU A 641 -19.56 18.22 -0.30
C LEU A 641 -18.84 19.58 -0.27
N LEU A 642 -17.60 19.64 -0.76
CA LEU A 642 -16.83 20.88 -0.89
C LEU A 642 -17.49 21.82 -1.91
N LYS A 643 -17.93 21.31 -3.07
CA LYS A 643 -18.66 22.11 -4.05
C LYS A 643 -19.94 22.71 -3.47
N SER A 644 -20.67 21.95 -2.66
CA SER A 644 -21.87 22.44 -1.97
C SER A 644 -21.54 23.58 -0.99
N GLU A 645 -20.54 23.40 -0.12
CA GLU A 645 -20.17 24.42 0.89
C GLU A 645 -19.55 25.67 0.24
N LEU A 646 -18.75 25.50 -0.83
CA LEU A 646 -18.18 26.62 -1.59
C LEU A 646 -19.24 27.38 -2.38
N ASN A 647 -20.18 26.68 -3.00
CA ASN A 647 -21.28 27.33 -3.72
C ASN A 647 -22.14 28.19 -2.77
N LYS A 648 -22.36 27.72 -1.53
CA LYS A 648 -23.08 28.50 -0.51
C LYS A 648 -22.36 29.82 -0.19
N GLN A 649 -21.05 29.76 0.06
CA GLN A 649 -20.27 30.98 0.34
C GLN A 649 -20.10 31.89 -0.87
N ILE A 650 -19.98 31.33 -2.07
CA ILE A 650 -19.97 32.11 -3.32
C ILE A 650 -21.30 32.84 -3.49
N ALA A 651 -22.43 32.20 -3.18
CA ALA A 651 -23.74 32.85 -3.23
C ALA A 651 -23.84 34.01 -2.22
N GLU A 652 -23.39 33.79 -0.98
CA GLU A 652 -23.33 34.84 0.05
C GLU A 652 -22.47 36.04 -0.41
N LYS A 653 -21.26 35.80 -0.92
CA LYS A 653 -20.37 36.85 -1.42
C LYS A 653 -20.87 37.54 -2.69
N LYS A 654 -21.57 36.82 -3.58
CA LYS A 654 -22.25 37.43 -4.75
C LYS A 654 -23.39 38.35 -4.33
N SER A 655 -24.15 37.98 -3.28
CA SER A 655 -25.20 38.83 -2.72
C SER A 655 -24.61 40.09 -2.08
N GLU A 656 -23.54 39.94 -1.31
CA GLU A 656 -22.80 41.06 -0.69
C GLU A 656 -22.27 42.03 -1.77
N LEU A 657 -21.63 41.50 -2.82
CA LEU A 657 -21.15 42.31 -3.96
C LEU A 657 -22.30 43.08 -4.64
N GLN A 658 -23.45 42.45 -4.85
CA GLN A 658 -24.62 43.10 -5.46
C GLN A 658 -25.12 44.27 -4.60
N SER A 659 -25.23 44.05 -3.29
CA SER A 659 -25.64 45.09 -2.33
C SER A 659 -24.67 46.26 -2.36
N MET A 660 -23.36 46.01 -2.26
CA MET A 660 -22.34 47.06 -2.25
C MET A 660 -22.28 47.85 -3.55
N LEU A 661 -22.44 47.18 -4.71
CA LEU A 661 -22.46 47.85 -6.01
C LEU A 661 -23.70 48.75 -6.13
N ASN A 662 -24.88 48.26 -5.76
CA ASN A 662 -26.11 49.04 -5.77
C ASN A 662 -26.03 50.25 -4.84
N GLU A 663 -25.49 50.07 -3.64
CA GLU A 663 -25.30 51.15 -2.68
C GLU A 663 -24.36 52.24 -3.23
N LYS A 664 -23.24 51.84 -3.86
CA LYS A 664 -22.30 52.76 -4.50
C LYS A 664 -22.94 53.56 -5.65
N ILE A 665 -23.74 52.90 -6.50
CA ILE A 665 -24.48 53.55 -7.61
C ILE A 665 -25.52 54.52 -7.05
N GLN A 666 -26.32 54.11 -6.06
CA GLN A 666 -27.37 54.95 -5.47
C GLN A 666 -26.78 56.18 -4.76
N LYS A 667 -25.66 56.01 -4.06
CA LYS A 667 -24.95 57.12 -3.42
C LYS A 667 -24.49 58.15 -4.45
N GLN A 668 -23.88 57.71 -5.56
CA GLN A 668 -23.43 58.62 -6.62
C GLN A 668 -24.59 59.30 -7.37
N ILE A 669 -25.71 58.60 -7.61
CA ILE A 669 -26.91 59.25 -8.19
C ILE A 669 -27.44 60.35 -7.25
N LYS A 670 -27.40 60.16 -5.94
CA LYS A 670 -27.80 61.21 -4.98
C LYS A 670 -26.84 62.41 -5.01
N GLU A 671 -25.54 62.16 -5.17
CA GLU A 671 -24.52 63.21 -5.28
C GLU A 671 -24.67 64.08 -6.54
N THR A 672 -25.40 63.64 -7.57
CA THR A 672 -25.72 64.48 -8.75
C THR A 672 -26.82 65.50 -8.48
N GLY A 673 -27.46 65.49 -7.31
CA GLY A 673 -28.59 66.36 -6.98
C GLY A 673 -29.91 65.97 -7.68
N PHE A 674 -29.97 64.79 -8.29
CA PHE A 674 -31.17 64.27 -8.95
C PHE A 674 -32.35 64.13 -7.98
N ASP A 675 -33.47 64.75 -8.32
CA ASP A 675 -34.73 64.69 -7.57
C ASP A 675 -35.89 64.49 -8.55
N SER A 676 -36.56 63.35 -8.45
CA SER A 676 -37.68 62.98 -9.32
C SER A 676 -38.85 63.96 -9.22
N ASN A 677 -39.01 64.65 -8.08
CA ASN A 677 -40.12 65.58 -7.86
C ASN A 677 -39.95 66.88 -8.67
N LYS A 678 -38.72 67.23 -9.06
CA LYS A 678 -38.43 68.42 -9.86
C LYS A 678 -38.74 68.25 -11.36
N LEU A 679 -39.08 67.04 -11.81
CA LEU A 679 -39.43 66.72 -13.21
C LEU A 679 -40.89 67.10 -13.60
N GLY A 680 -41.61 67.84 -12.75
CA GLY A 680 -43.06 68.09 -12.85
C GLY A 680 -43.51 69.47 -13.36
N VAL A 681 -42.63 70.29 -13.93
CA VAL A 681 -42.85 71.73 -14.23
C VAL A 681 -43.83 72.02 -15.41
N LEU A 682 -44.74 71.11 -15.74
CA LEU A 682 -45.64 71.22 -16.89
C LEU A 682 -46.96 71.95 -16.60
N LYS A 683 -47.40 72.00 -15.34
CA LYS A 683 -48.74 72.49 -14.97
C LYS A 683 -49.00 73.96 -15.36
N ASP A 684 -47.98 74.81 -15.24
CA ASP A 684 -48.09 76.24 -15.57
C ASP A 684 -48.22 76.48 -17.09
N LEU A 685 -47.56 75.64 -17.91
CA LEU A 685 -47.67 75.69 -19.36
C LEU A 685 -49.04 75.17 -19.84
N ASP A 686 -49.57 74.14 -19.17
CA ASP A 686 -50.91 73.62 -19.46
C ASP A 686 -52.00 74.67 -19.17
N SER A 687 -51.86 75.45 -18.09
CA SER A 687 -52.80 76.56 -17.81
C SER A 687 -52.74 77.67 -18.86
N LEU A 688 -51.54 78.10 -19.27
CA LEU A 688 -51.38 79.15 -20.29
C LEU A 688 -51.97 78.73 -21.64
N ASN A 689 -51.75 77.47 -22.03
CA ASN A 689 -52.32 76.95 -23.26
C ASN A 689 -53.86 76.87 -23.20
N GLY A 690 -54.41 76.56 -22.02
CA GLY A 690 -55.85 76.62 -21.75
C GLY A 690 -56.42 78.04 -21.92
N ASP A 691 -55.77 79.05 -21.34
CA ASP A 691 -56.17 80.45 -21.44
C ASP A 691 -56.15 80.92 -22.91
N LEU A 692 -55.08 80.60 -23.67
CA LEU A 692 -54.98 80.94 -25.10
C LEU A 692 -56.05 80.26 -25.96
N ASN A 693 -56.42 79.01 -25.65
CA ASN A 693 -57.52 78.33 -26.34
C ASN A 693 -58.85 79.05 -26.09
N SER A 694 -59.11 79.50 -24.86
CA SER A 694 -60.33 80.26 -24.53
C SER A 694 -60.40 81.62 -25.27
N LEU A 695 -59.26 82.30 -25.43
CA LEU A 695 -59.16 83.54 -26.20
C LEU A 695 -59.37 83.30 -27.69
N THR A 696 -58.80 82.20 -28.21
CA THR A 696 -59.02 81.75 -29.61
C THR A 696 -60.50 81.51 -29.87
N GLU A 697 -61.19 80.86 -28.93
CA GLU A 697 -62.62 80.59 -29.00
C GLU A 697 -63.45 81.88 -29.00
N SER A 698 -63.05 82.82 -28.14
CA SER A 698 -63.67 84.15 -28.01
C SER A 698 -63.47 85.02 -29.26
N LEU A 699 -62.41 84.80 -30.04
CA LEU A 699 -62.14 85.51 -31.30
C LEU A 699 -62.96 84.99 -32.49
N LYS A 700 -63.44 83.73 -32.47
CA LYS A 700 -64.18 83.12 -33.60
C LYS A 700 -65.41 83.94 -34.02
N GLN A 701 -66.04 84.62 -33.07
CA GLN A 701 -67.23 85.47 -33.30
C GLN A 701 -66.94 86.72 -34.15
N TYR A 702 -65.66 87.12 -34.28
CA TYR A 702 -65.21 88.25 -35.12
C TYR A 702 -64.62 87.77 -36.46
N SER A 703 -64.79 86.50 -36.82
CA SER A 703 -64.40 86.01 -38.14
C SER A 703 -65.29 86.61 -39.23
N GLN A 704 -64.73 86.79 -40.44
CA GLN A 704 -65.43 87.36 -41.59
C GLN A 704 -66.79 86.70 -41.84
N LYS A 705 -66.85 85.37 -41.71
CA LYS A 705 -68.08 84.57 -41.89
C LYS A 705 -69.16 84.87 -40.83
N GLU A 706 -68.75 85.11 -39.59
CA GLU A 706 -69.69 85.32 -38.47
C GLU A 706 -70.11 86.79 -38.34
N LEU A 707 -69.23 87.73 -38.68
CA LEU A 707 -69.56 89.16 -38.83
C LEU A 707 -70.57 89.39 -39.98
N GLN A 708 -70.39 88.71 -41.13
CA GLN A 708 -71.37 88.73 -42.23
C GLN A 708 -72.75 88.21 -41.79
N LYS A 709 -72.80 87.12 -40.99
CA LYS A 709 -74.06 86.63 -40.41
C LYS A 709 -74.69 87.62 -39.42
N GLN A 710 -73.90 88.35 -38.63
CA GLN A 710 -74.43 89.35 -37.69
C GLN A 710 -75.01 90.59 -38.42
N LEU A 711 -74.41 91.00 -39.55
CA LEU A 711 -74.93 92.07 -40.39
C LEU A 711 -76.27 91.71 -41.03
N LEU A 712 -76.40 90.49 -41.55
CA LEU A 712 -77.66 89.95 -42.08
C LEU A 712 -78.80 89.96 -41.04
N LYS A 713 -78.49 89.72 -39.77
CA LYS A 713 -79.47 89.77 -38.66
C LYS A 713 -79.88 91.19 -38.24
N LYS A 714 -79.09 92.23 -38.56
CA LYS A 714 -79.33 93.63 -38.15
C LYS A 714 -80.05 94.49 -39.20
N GLY A 715 -80.48 93.93 -40.33
CA GLY A 715 -81.35 94.64 -41.29
C GLY A 715 -80.67 95.71 -42.16
N VAL A 716 -79.34 95.72 -42.27
CA VAL A 716 -78.59 96.61 -43.18
C VAL A 716 -78.36 95.88 -44.52
N GLY A 717 -79.45 95.57 -45.20
CA GLY A 717 -79.42 94.96 -46.54
C GLY A 717 -79.37 96.04 -47.62
N ASN A 718 -78.18 96.56 -47.91
CA ASN A 718 -77.80 97.12 -49.22
C ASN A 718 -76.36 97.67 -49.20
N PHE A 719 -75.38 96.81 -48.92
CA PHE A 719 -73.99 96.99 -49.38
C PHE A 719 -73.37 95.58 -49.47
N ILE A 720 -73.81 94.82 -50.47
CA ILE A 720 -73.12 93.61 -50.92
C ILE A 720 -72.33 94.00 -52.17
N ASN A 721 -71.06 94.34 -51.95
CA ASN A 721 -69.90 94.08 -52.83
C ASN A 721 -68.69 94.85 -52.27
N PHE A 722 -67.95 94.23 -51.33
CA PHE A 722 -66.48 94.14 -51.27
C PHE A 722 -66.04 93.26 -50.09
#